data_AF-A0A498HG13-F1
#
_entry.id   AF-A0A498HG13-F1
#
_cell.length_a   1.000
_cell.length_b   1.000
_cell.length_c   1.000
_cell.angle_alpha   90.00
_cell.angle_beta   90.00
_cell.angle_gamma   90.00
#
_symmetry.space_group_name_H-M   'P 1'
#
loop_
_entity.id
_entity.type
_entity.pdbx_description
1 polymer ?
#
loop_
_entity_poly.entity_id
_entity_poly.type
_entity_poly.pdbx_seq_one_letter_code
_entity_poly.pdbx_strand_id
1 'polypeptide(L)'
;MADSISSVCNLAVLDKLSDDSINEILESYSGFCAATDTLLTGAGDLSAGQQIVSHVHGLCKHGLESLLRDYFLGALERTFEKNGALKFWRHFEAYDGDGSIEEEVFYNALEEIAMEKQYQEKCLLILVHALQSYNQGSHDSDDYRAQLFAKYQLSVSSGTETLINPNRIENTEMREETEQQDQLAMAAAEEQLQQLRSKATELFLREEWQESVQAYSHFINLCRSHISNTLQNPDPDHLPKLRKSLCLALSNRAEARSRLRDFAEALRDCDRALEIGRAHFKTLVCKGKILLNLNRYSMALNCFRTAQLDPQANGSSVDLDGYLQKSKKLELMSRTGAFDLSEWVVNGFRGKPLEPAEYIGAVQIKKSEIRGRGLFATKNIDVGTLMLVTKAVAIERGILPGQELDENAQLLMWKNFTEKVMDSMAKCSRIRDLISTLSSGEDEDELEVPEINRFKPEAEHNGGCHNENELDASRILSILDVNSLVEGGISTKILGKNSDYYGVGLWVLASFINHSCVPNARRMHIGDHVMVHASRDVKAGEEITFAYFDVLSPLGKRNESCKTWGFRCNCKRCKFEKKLYSREDVREIEMGLERRMEAGAAVYKLEEGMRRWMVKEREKGYLRASFWDACSQVYGTEKSAKGWGRRIPPMETVVDSVVQAVGSDERVLRMVAEKLKRGGGGMLEMERALKLGRGVYGKVVKKQAMKSLVGLGIP
;
A
#
# COMPACT_ATOMS: atom_id res chain seq x y z
N MET A 1 -24.60 -42.49 8.43
CA MET A 1 -25.36 -43.47 7.63
C MET A 1 -24.35 -44.26 6.84
N ALA A 2 -24.34 -45.57 7.11
CA ALA A 2 -23.50 -46.56 6.45
C ALA A 2 -23.99 -46.87 5.04
N ASP A 3 -23.21 -47.72 4.36
CA ASP A 3 -23.51 -48.55 3.20
C ASP A 3 -23.06 -48.03 1.82
N SER A 4 -21.93 -48.56 1.32
CA SER A 4 -22.01 -49.73 0.42
C SER A 4 -20.62 -50.33 0.15
N ILE A 5 -20.41 -51.55 0.67
CA ILE A 5 -19.45 -52.54 0.15
C ILE A 5 -20.27 -53.82 0.01
N SER A 6 -20.31 -54.41 -1.18
CA SER A 6 -20.32 -55.87 -1.44
C SER A 6 -20.86 -56.21 -2.83
N SER A 7 -20.06 -56.89 -3.64
CA SER A 7 -20.52 -57.85 -4.64
C SER A 7 -19.64 -59.09 -4.53
N VAL A 8 -20.14 -60.11 -3.83
CA VAL A 8 -19.49 -61.41 -3.61
C VAL A 8 -20.20 -62.46 -4.49
N CYS A 9 -19.40 -63.32 -5.13
CA CYS A 9 -19.83 -64.46 -5.94
C CYS A 9 -20.91 -65.32 -5.26
N ASN A 10 -22.01 -65.59 -5.97
CA ASN A 10 -23.11 -66.40 -5.47
C ASN A 10 -22.91 -67.88 -5.85
N LEU A 11 -22.26 -68.64 -4.97
CA LEU A 11 -22.00 -70.08 -5.14
C LEU A 11 -23.28 -70.96 -5.11
N ALA A 12 -24.45 -70.41 -4.75
CA ALA A 12 -25.72 -71.14 -4.67
C ALA A 12 -26.28 -71.59 -6.04
N VAL A 13 -25.65 -71.19 -7.14
CA VAL A 13 -25.98 -71.69 -8.50
C VAL A 13 -25.49 -73.12 -8.71
N LEU A 14 -24.39 -73.52 -8.05
CA LEU A 14 -23.80 -74.86 -8.20
C LEU A 14 -24.72 -75.95 -7.65
N ASP A 15 -25.51 -75.64 -6.60
CA ASP A 15 -26.49 -76.56 -5.99
C ASP A 15 -27.72 -76.84 -6.89
N LYS A 16 -27.86 -76.13 -8.03
CA LYS A 16 -28.99 -76.26 -8.96
C LYS A 16 -28.66 -77.04 -10.25
N LEU A 17 -27.42 -77.49 -10.43
CA LEU A 17 -26.98 -78.21 -11.63
C LEU A 17 -27.21 -79.71 -11.46
N SER A 18 -27.88 -80.35 -12.44
CA SER A 18 -27.98 -81.81 -12.53
C SER A 18 -26.71 -82.42 -13.14
N ASP A 19 -26.46 -83.71 -12.89
CA ASP A 19 -25.34 -84.45 -13.53
C ASP A 19 -25.40 -84.36 -15.07
N ASP A 20 -26.59 -84.38 -15.65
CA ASP A 20 -26.80 -84.18 -17.09
C ASP A 20 -26.37 -82.77 -17.55
N SER A 21 -26.67 -81.74 -16.76
CA SER A 21 -26.25 -80.35 -17.05
C SER A 21 -24.73 -80.21 -16.94
N ILE A 22 -24.10 -80.89 -15.99
CA ILE A 22 -22.65 -80.88 -15.82
C ILE A 22 -21.96 -81.53 -17.04
N ASN A 23 -22.47 -82.68 -17.50
CA ASN A 23 -21.95 -83.33 -18.70
C ASN A 23 -22.14 -82.47 -19.96
N GLU A 24 -23.32 -81.85 -20.15
CA GLU A 24 -23.59 -80.90 -21.25
C GLU A 24 -22.62 -79.71 -21.24
N ILE A 25 -22.32 -79.14 -20.05
CA ILE A 25 -21.35 -78.06 -19.88
C ILE A 25 -19.94 -78.52 -20.24
N LEU A 26 -19.50 -79.69 -19.75
CA LEU A 26 -18.15 -80.20 -20.00
C LEU A 26 -17.92 -80.56 -21.47
N GLU A 27 -18.89 -81.21 -22.12
CA GLU A 27 -18.84 -81.48 -23.56
C GLU A 27 -18.86 -80.19 -24.39
N SER A 28 -19.71 -79.24 -24.03
CA SER A 28 -19.77 -77.96 -24.74
C SER A 28 -18.50 -77.13 -24.55
N TYR A 29 -17.92 -77.12 -23.35
CA TYR A 29 -16.68 -76.38 -23.07
C TYR A 29 -15.47 -77.00 -23.76
N SER A 30 -15.33 -78.34 -23.70
CA SER A 30 -14.25 -79.03 -24.41
C SER A 30 -14.37 -78.87 -25.93
N GLY A 31 -15.58 -78.96 -26.49
CA GLY A 31 -15.86 -78.70 -27.91
C GLY A 31 -15.56 -77.26 -28.32
N PHE A 32 -15.93 -76.27 -27.49
CA PHE A 32 -15.61 -74.87 -27.72
C PHE A 32 -14.10 -74.61 -27.75
N CYS A 33 -13.34 -75.16 -26.81
CA CYS A 33 -11.89 -75.04 -26.77
C CYS A 33 -11.24 -75.64 -28.03
N ALA A 34 -11.63 -76.86 -28.41
CA ALA A 34 -11.09 -77.53 -29.60
C ALA A 34 -11.43 -76.80 -30.91
N ALA A 35 -12.65 -76.27 -31.03
CA ALA A 35 -13.06 -75.47 -32.18
C ALA A 35 -12.32 -74.12 -32.25
N THR A 36 -12.07 -73.49 -31.09
CA THR A 36 -11.28 -72.25 -30.98
C THR A 36 -9.83 -72.49 -31.40
N ASP A 37 -9.20 -73.55 -30.89
CA ASP A 37 -7.83 -73.89 -31.27
C ASP A 37 -7.74 -74.20 -32.77
N THR A 38 -8.71 -74.93 -33.34
CA THR A 38 -8.76 -75.24 -34.78
C THR A 38 -8.90 -73.97 -35.62
N LEU A 39 -9.76 -73.04 -35.20
CA LEU A 39 -9.98 -71.76 -35.87
C LEU A 39 -8.71 -70.89 -35.87
N LEU A 40 -7.95 -70.89 -34.77
CA LEU A 40 -6.77 -70.05 -34.60
C LEU A 40 -5.47 -70.68 -35.13
N THR A 41 -5.40 -72.02 -35.27
CA THR A 41 -4.21 -72.74 -35.74
C THR A 41 -4.31 -73.29 -37.17
N GLY A 42 -5.51 -73.34 -37.75
CA GLY A 42 -5.76 -73.85 -39.10
C GLY A 42 -5.44 -72.82 -40.20
N ALA A 43 -5.24 -73.31 -41.43
CA ALA A 43 -4.92 -72.52 -42.63
C ALA A 43 -6.05 -71.58 -43.12
N GLY A 44 -6.79 -70.94 -42.21
CA GLY A 44 -7.90 -70.05 -42.53
C GLY A 44 -9.24 -70.74 -42.80
N ASP A 45 -9.43 -71.97 -42.33
CA ASP A 45 -10.69 -72.69 -42.54
C ASP A 45 -11.78 -72.20 -41.57
N LEU A 46 -12.50 -71.17 -42.01
CA LEU A 46 -13.62 -70.55 -41.30
C LEU A 46 -14.82 -71.52 -41.09
N SER A 47 -14.78 -72.74 -41.64
CA SER A 47 -15.83 -73.75 -41.45
C SER A 47 -15.94 -74.24 -40.00
N ALA A 48 -14.85 -74.16 -39.22
CA ALA A 48 -14.86 -74.43 -37.77
C ALA A 48 -15.73 -73.43 -36.97
N GLY A 49 -15.96 -72.23 -37.54
CA GLY A 49 -16.78 -71.19 -36.91
C GLY A 49 -18.23 -71.61 -36.67
N GLN A 50 -18.78 -72.53 -37.48
CA GLN A 50 -20.14 -73.01 -37.29
C GLN A 50 -20.29 -73.94 -36.07
N GLN A 51 -19.22 -74.65 -35.69
CA GLN A 51 -19.18 -75.49 -34.49
C GLN A 51 -19.09 -74.65 -33.20
N ILE A 52 -18.43 -73.49 -33.27
CA ILE A 52 -18.36 -72.53 -32.16
C ILE A 52 -19.76 -72.08 -31.74
N VAL A 53 -20.66 -71.81 -32.69
CA VAL A 53 -22.02 -71.34 -32.38
C VAL A 53 -22.79 -72.34 -31.50
N SER A 54 -22.77 -73.63 -31.84
CA SER A 54 -23.48 -74.66 -31.06
C SER A 54 -22.95 -74.79 -29.63
N HIS A 55 -21.63 -74.72 -29.46
CA HIS A 55 -21.02 -74.83 -28.13
C HIS A 55 -21.23 -73.57 -27.29
N VAL A 56 -21.18 -72.39 -27.91
CA VAL A 56 -21.51 -71.11 -27.26
C VAL A 56 -22.95 -71.12 -26.74
N HIS A 57 -23.93 -71.58 -27.53
CA HIS A 57 -25.32 -71.68 -27.09
C HIS A 57 -25.49 -72.62 -25.89
N GLY A 58 -24.84 -73.79 -25.92
CA GLY A 58 -24.86 -74.75 -24.81
C GLY A 58 -24.33 -74.14 -23.50
N LEU A 59 -23.26 -73.35 -23.58
CA LEU A 59 -22.64 -72.75 -22.39
C LEU A 59 -23.36 -71.48 -21.91
N CYS A 60 -23.88 -70.67 -22.83
CA CYS A 60 -24.68 -69.48 -22.50
C CYS A 60 -26.01 -69.84 -21.81
N LYS A 61 -26.61 -70.99 -22.13
CA LYS A 61 -27.78 -71.56 -21.39
C LYS A 61 -27.52 -71.69 -19.89
N HIS A 62 -26.26 -71.90 -19.50
CA HIS A 62 -25.84 -72.02 -18.11
C HIS A 62 -25.20 -70.74 -17.54
N GLY A 63 -25.25 -69.62 -18.27
CA GLY A 63 -24.70 -68.33 -17.83
C GLY A 63 -23.18 -68.23 -17.87
N LEU A 64 -22.49 -69.13 -18.59
CA LEU A 64 -21.03 -69.19 -18.68
C LEU A 64 -20.43 -68.30 -19.78
N GLU A 65 -21.09 -67.18 -20.08
CA GLU A 65 -20.68 -66.27 -21.15
C GLU A 65 -19.33 -65.58 -20.89
N SER A 66 -19.05 -65.20 -19.64
CA SER A 66 -17.76 -64.59 -19.29
C SER A 66 -16.59 -65.55 -19.53
N LEU A 67 -16.77 -66.83 -19.20
CA LEU A 67 -15.77 -67.89 -19.40
C LEU A 67 -15.40 -68.05 -20.88
N LEU A 68 -16.39 -68.00 -21.77
CA LEU A 68 -16.18 -68.04 -23.22
C LEU A 68 -15.32 -66.88 -23.72
N ARG A 69 -15.64 -65.66 -23.25
CA ARG A 69 -14.93 -64.43 -23.64
C ARG A 69 -13.49 -64.45 -23.17
N ASP A 70 -13.27 -64.81 -21.91
CA ASP A 70 -11.93 -64.81 -21.31
C ASP A 70 -11.04 -65.89 -21.96
N TYR A 71 -11.58 -67.08 -22.20
CA TYR A 71 -10.82 -68.14 -22.89
C TYR A 71 -10.45 -67.74 -24.32
N PHE A 72 -11.40 -67.22 -25.09
CA PHE A 72 -11.18 -66.88 -26.50
C PHE A 72 -10.22 -65.70 -26.66
N LEU A 73 -10.34 -64.66 -25.82
CA LEU A 73 -9.39 -63.55 -25.80
C LEU A 73 -7.98 -64.03 -25.44
N GLY A 74 -7.84 -64.88 -24.42
CA GLY A 74 -6.54 -65.45 -24.07
C GLY A 74 -5.97 -66.36 -25.17
N ALA A 75 -6.82 -67.06 -25.94
CA ALA A 75 -6.37 -67.85 -27.07
C ALA A 75 -5.90 -66.98 -28.24
N LEU A 76 -6.59 -65.87 -28.51
CA LEU A 76 -6.16 -64.86 -29.49
C LEU A 76 -4.82 -64.24 -29.11
N GLU A 77 -4.64 -63.83 -27.85
CA GLU A 77 -3.41 -63.26 -27.32
C GLU A 77 -2.22 -64.21 -27.51
N ARG A 78 -2.33 -65.46 -27.02
CA ARG A 78 -1.28 -66.48 -27.20
C ARG A 78 -0.97 -66.75 -28.68
N THR A 79 -1.98 -66.73 -29.54
CA THR A 79 -1.80 -66.96 -30.98
C THR A 79 -1.12 -65.76 -31.63
N PHE A 80 -1.48 -64.53 -31.25
CA PHE A 80 -0.88 -63.30 -31.75
C PHE A 80 0.59 -63.18 -31.34
N GLU A 81 0.93 -63.51 -30.09
CA GLU A 81 2.32 -63.56 -29.64
C GLU A 81 3.16 -64.53 -30.48
N LYS A 82 2.61 -65.73 -30.74
CA LYS A 82 3.32 -66.79 -31.44
C LYS A 82 3.42 -66.57 -32.96
N ASN A 83 2.36 -66.07 -33.60
CA ASN A 83 2.24 -65.98 -35.05
C ASN A 83 2.40 -64.56 -35.59
N GLY A 84 2.03 -63.54 -34.83
CA GLY A 84 2.15 -62.13 -35.18
C GLY A 84 3.47 -61.55 -34.67
N ALA A 85 3.59 -61.38 -33.35
CA ALA A 85 4.74 -60.71 -32.74
C ALA A 85 6.07 -61.44 -33.01
N LEU A 86 6.13 -62.76 -32.81
CA LEU A 86 7.36 -63.52 -33.05
C LEU A 86 7.81 -63.49 -34.53
N LYS A 87 6.87 -63.58 -35.48
CA LYS A 87 7.22 -63.50 -36.92
C LYS A 87 7.61 -62.09 -37.33
N PHE A 88 6.93 -61.08 -36.79
CA PHE A 88 7.27 -59.67 -36.98
C PHE A 88 8.73 -59.40 -36.57
N TRP A 89 9.14 -59.86 -35.38
CA TRP A 89 10.50 -59.64 -34.88
C TRP A 89 11.58 -60.43 -35.64
N ARG A 90 11.24 -61.58 -36.23
CA ARG A 90 12.17 -62.35 -37.08
C ARG A 90 12.69 -61.58 -38.29
N HIS A 91 11.92 -60.63 -38.83
CA HIS A 91 12.39 -59.75 -39.91
C HIS A 91 13.59 -58.90 -39.49
N PHE A 92 13.76 -58.67 -38.19
CA PHE A 92 14.80 -57.80 -37.64
C PHE A 92 15.93 -58.57 -36.93
N GLU A 93 15.83 -59.90 -36.79
CA GLU A 93 16.87 -60.74 -36.14
C GLU A 93 18.24 -60.68 -36.85
N ALA A 94 18.28 -60.38 -38.15
CA ALA A 94 19.53 -60.22 -38.91
C ALA A 94 20.19 -58.83 -38.76
N TYR A 95 19.50 -57.86 -38.15
CA TYR A 95 19.94 -56.48 -37.98
C TYR A 95 20.41 -56.21 -36.55
N ASP A 96 21.47 -56.90 -36.12
CA ASP A 96 22.00 -56.80 -34.75
C ASP A 96 23.20 -55.83 -34.63
N GLY A 97 23.16 -54.70 -35.33
CA GLY A 97 24.18 -53.64 -35.17
C GLY A 97 24.17 -52.56 -36.26
N ASP A 98 23.97 -51.30 -35.84
CA ASP A 98 24.22 -49.97 -36.47
C ASP A 98 23.97 -49.79 -37.98
N GLY A 99 23.31 -50.74 -38.65
CA GLY A 99 22.87 -50.66 -40.03
C GLY A 99 21.44 -50.14 -40.13
N SER A 100 21.19 -49.23 -41.07
CA SER A 100 19.84 -48.78 -41.40
C SER A 100 19.01 -49.96 -41.90
N ILE A 101 17.89 -50.25 -41.23
CA ILE A 101 16.89 -51.20 -41.70
C ILE A 101 16.37 -50.70 -43.06
N GLU A 102 16.45 -51.54 -44.08
CA GLU A 102 15.87 -51.21 -45.39
C GLU A 102 14.36 -51.04 -45.27
N GLU A 103 13.82 -49.97 -45.85
CA GLU A 103 12.40 -49.60 -45.76
C GLU A 103 11.47 -50.75 -46.18
N GLU A 104 11.90 -51.55 -47.16
CA GLU A 104 11.19 -52.72 -47.68
C GLU A 104 11.03 -53.84 -46.62
N VAL A 105 12.03 -54.06 -45.77
CA VAL A 105 11.95 -55.05 -44.68
C VAL A 105 10.92 -54.62 -43.63
N PHE A 106 10.89 -53.33 -43.32
CA PHE A 106 9.91 -52.77 -42.38
C PHE A 106 8.48 -52.87 -42.92
N TYR A 107 8.26 -52.55 -44.21
CA TYR A 107 6.95 -52.69 -44.84
C TYR A 107 6.47 -54.15 -44.89
N ASN A 108 7.35 -55.09 -45.21
CA ASN A 108 7.01 -56.52 -45.23
C ASN A 108 6.62 -57.03 -43.83
N ALA A 109 7.35 -56.61 -42.78
CA ALA A 109 7.02 -56.95 -41.41
C ALA A 109 5.66 -56.37 -40.97
N LEU A 110 5.40 -55.10 -41.31
CA LEU A 110 4.13 -54.43 -41.03
C LEU A 110 2.95 -55.09 -41.77
N GLU A 111 3.15 -55.51 -43.02
CA GLU A 111 2.11 -56.21 -43.79
C GLU A 111 1.79 -57.57 -43.15
N GLU A 112 2.79 -58.33 -42.71
CA GLU A 112 2.58 -59.65 -42.08
C GLU A 112 1.83 -59.55 -40.74
N ILE A 113 2.22 -58.63 -39.85
CA ILE A 113 1.52 -58.46 -38.57
C ILE A 113 0.11 -57.86 -38.77
N ALA A 114 -0.09 -57.01 -39.78
CA ALA A 114 -1.40 -56.48 -40.12
C ALA A 114 -2.33 -57.58 -40.67
N MET A 115 -1.83 -58.51 -41.48
CA MET A 115 -2.59 -59.66 -41.96
C MET A 115 -3.01 -60.58 -40.80
N GLU A 116 -2.11 -60.86 -39.86
CA GLU A 116 -2.43 -61.68 -38.67
C GLU A 116 -3.49 -61.00 -37.79
N LYS A 117 -3.34 -59.69 -37.53
CA LYS A 117 -4.35 -58.90 -36.80
C LYS A 117 -5.71 -58.95 -37.50
N GLN A 118 -5.74 -58.73 -38.81
CA GLN A 118 -6.99 -58.75 -39.58
C GLN A 118 -7.66 -60.14 -39.56
N TYR A 119 -6.87 -61.22 -39.57
CA TYR A 119 -7.40 -62.58 -39.45
C TYR A 119 -8.03 -62.82 -38.07
N GLN A 120 -7.34 -62.42 -37.00
CA GLN A 120 -7.83 -62.57 -35.64
C GLN A 120 -9.05 -61.71 -35.34
N GLU A 121 -9.14 -60.50 -35.89
CA GLU A 121 -10.37 -59.67 -35.82
C GLU A 121 -11.56 -60.37 -36.48
N LYS A 122 -11.34 -61.12 -37.59
CA LYS A 122 -12.40 -61.95 -38.21
C LYS A 122 -12.80 -63.11 -37.30
N CYS A 123 -11.83 -63.78 -36.65
CA CYS A 123 -12.12 -64.83 -35.68
C CYS A 123 -12.92 -64.30 -34.48
N LEU A 124 -12.58 -63.12 -33.97
CA LEU A 124 -13.31 -62.45 -32.89
C LEU A 124 -14.76 -62.13 -33.30
N LEU A 125 -14.99 -61.73 -34.55
CA LEU A 125 -16.34 -61.52 -35.06
C LEU A 125 -17.18 -62.80 -35.06
N ILE A 126 -16.58 -63.98 -35.27
CA ILE A 126 -17.30 -65.26 -35.18
C ILE A 126 -17.84 -65.47 -33.76
N LEU A 127 -17.03 -65.19 -32.73
CA LEU A 127 -17.49 -65.27 -31.34
C LEU A 127 -18.59 -64.24 -31.06
N VAL A 128 -18.42 -62.99 -31.52
CA VAL A 128 -19.44 -61.94 -31.37
C VAL A 128 -20.76 -62.38 -32.00
N HIS A 129 -20.73 -62.91 -33.22
CA HIS A 129 -21.93 -63.42 -33.89
C HIS A 129 -22.53 -64.63 -33.16
N ALA A 130 -21.70 -65.55 -32.64
CA ALA A 130 -22.18 -66.69 -31.85
C ALA A 130 -22.93 -66.22 -30.59
N LEU A 131 -22.37 -65.28 -29.84
CA LEU A 131 -22.99 -64.71 -28.64
C LEU A 131 -24.26 -63.90 -28.96
N GLN A 132 -24.24 -63.09 -30.02
CA GLN A 132 -25.41 -62.34 -30.48
C GLN A 132 -26.54 -63.26 -30.95
N SER A 133 -26.21 -64.37 -31.61
CA SER A 133 -27.20 -65.33 -32.11
C SER A 133 -27.96 -66.06 -31.00
N TYR A 134 -27.38 -66.17 -29.80
CA TYR A 134 -28.07 -66.67 -28.60
C TYR A 134 -29.01 -65.62 -28.00
N ASN A 135 -28.57 -64.36 -27.96
CA ASN A 135 -29.23 -63.25 -27.28
C ASN A 135 -30.26 -62.49 -28.14
N GLN A 136 -31.09 -63.16 -28.96
CA GLN A 136 -32.03 -62.53 -29.93
C GLN A 136 -33.20 -61.71 -29.34
N GLY A 137 -32.96 -60.86 -28.33
CA GLY A 137 -33.95 -59.96 -27.75
C GLY A 137 -33.41 -58.81 -26.87
N SER A 138 -32.09 -58.63 -26.70
CA SER A 138 -31.54 -57.50 -25.93
C SER A 138 -30.97 -56.41 -26.84
N HIS A 139 -31.27 -55.15 -26.51
CA HIS A 139 -30.89 -53.94 -27.26
C HIS A 139 -29.38 -53.59 -27.24
N ASP A 140 -28.52 -54.52 -26.79
CA ASP A 140 -27.13 -54.27 -26.37
C ASP A 140 -26.07 -54.92 -27.30
N SER A 141 -26.46 -55.23 -28.54
CA SER A 141 -25.62 -55.95 -29.51
C SER A 141 -24.33 -55.21 -29.89
N ASP A 142 -24.37 -53.88 -29.97
CA ASP A 142 -23.22 -53.06 -30.39
C ASP A 142 -22.21 -52.81 -29.26
N ASP A 143 -22.65 -52.81 -27.99
CA ASP A 143 -21.79 -52.59 -26.83
C ASP A 143 -20.85 -53.79 -26.60
N TYR A 144 -21.35 -55.01 -26.80
CA TYR A 144 -20.52 -56.23 -26.67
C TYR A 144 -19.40 -56.32 -27.69
N ARG A 145 -19.68 -55.92 -28.94
CA ARG A 145 -18.66 -55.85 -29.99
C ARG A 145 -17.59 -54.83 -29.62
N ALA A 146 -18.00 -53.63 -29.20
CA ALA A 146 -17.06 -52.57 -28.83
C ALA A 146 -16.16 -52.99 -27.65
N GLN A 147 -16.72 -53.59 -26.60
CA GLN A 147 -15.97 -54.03 -25.42
C GLN A 147 -14.98 -55.16 -25.73
N LEU A 148 -15.39 -56.17 -26.51
CA LEU A 148 -14.51 -57.28 -26.88
C LEU A 148 -13.37 -56.83 -27.79
N PHE A 149 -13.64 -55.94 -28.75
CA PHE A 149 -12.62 -55.36 -29.61
C PHE A 149 -11.67 -54.44 -28.84
N ALA A 150 -12.16 -53.65 -27.89
CA ALA A 150 -11.30 -52.83 -27.03
C ALA A 150 -10.37 -53.69 -26.16
N LYS A 151 -10.88 -54.78 -25.58
CA LYS A 151 -10.05 -55.73 -24.82
C LYS A 151 -9.01 -56.43 -25.71
N TYR A 152 -9.40 -56.88 -26.91
CA TYR A 152 -8.48 -57.48 -27.87
C TYR A 152 -7.38 -56.49 -28.31
N GLN A 153 -7.75 -55.24 -28.60
CA GLN A 153 -6.79 -54.20 -28.96
C GLN A 153 -5.79 -53.94 -27.83
N LEU A 154 -6.23 -53.89 -26.57
CA LEU A 154 -5.35 -53.76 -25.41
C LEU A 154 -4.39 -54.96 -25.29
N SER A 155 -4.88 -56.20 -25.43
CA SER A 155 -4.04 -57.40 -25.38
C SER A 155 -3.03 -57.49 -26.52
N VAL A 156 -3.40 -57.07 -27.73
CA VAL A 156 -2.48 -57.04 -28.88
C VAL A 156 -1.42 -55.95 -28.71
N SER A 157 -1.79 -54.76 -28.23
CA SER A 157 -0.83 -53.69 -27.93
C SER A 157 0.17 -54.13 -26.86
N SER A 158 -0.30 -54.74 -25.76
CA SER A 158 0.58 -55.21 -24.68
C SER A 158 1.51 -56.35 -25.13
N GLY A 159 1.02 -57.26 -25.98
CA GLY A 159 1.82 -58.36 -26.54
C GLY A 159 2.90 -57.89 -27.53
N THR A 160 2.67 -56.79 -28.23
CA THR A 160 3.72 -56.15 -29.06
C THR A 160 4.76 -55.41 -28.23
N GLU A 161 4.38 -54.86 -27.08
CA GLU A 161 5.26 -54.12 -26.17
C GLU A 161 6.18 -55.05 -25.36
N THR A 162 5.71 -56.25 -24.97
CA THR A 162 6.47 -57.19 -24.13
C THR A 162 7.65 -57.89 -24.81
N LEU A 163 7.82 -57.74 -26.12
CA LEU A 163 8.91 -58.34 -26.90
C LEU A 163 9.95 -57.31 -27.43
N ILE A 164 9.91 -56.07 -26.95
CA ILE A 164 10.82 -55.00 -27.39
C ILE A 164 12.11 -55.00 -26.55
N ASN A 165 13.24 -55.02 -27.24
CA ASN A 165 14.62 -55.00 -26.74
C ASN A 165 14.80 -54.01 -25.56
N PRO A 166 15.26 -54.46 -24.37
CA PRO A 166 15.31 -53.66 -23.14
C PRO A 166 16.07 -52.33 -23.23
N ASN A 167 16.94 -52.17 -24.23
CA ASN A 167 17.79 -50.98 -24.38
C ASN A 167 17.15 -49.80 -25.12
N ARG A 168 15.92 -49.92 -25.65
CA ARG A 168 15.24 -48.84 -26.41
C ARG A 168 14.03 -48.21 -25.70
N ILE A 169 13.59 -48.77 -24.58
CA ILE A 169 12.38 -48.36 -23.83
C ILE A 169 12.62 -47.15 -22.92
N GLU A 170 13.83 -46.96 -22.37
CA GLU A 170 14.09 -45.89 -21.39
C GLU A 170 13.80 -44.47 -21.91
N ASN A 171 13.80 -44.23 -23.23
CA ASN A 171 13.61 -42.89 -23.78
C ASN A 171 12.18 -42.57 -24.27
N THR A 172 11.29 -43.56 -24.39
CA THR A 172 9.95 -43.35 -24.97
C THR A 172 8.83 -43.54 -23.95
N GLU A 173 8.91 -44.56 -23.08
CA GLU A 173 7.97 -44.73 -21.93
C GLU A 173 8.11 -43.59 -20.91
N MET A 174 9.35 -43.14 -20.62
CA MET A 174 9.56 -41.94 -19.81
C MET A 174 8.86 -40.71 -20.40
N ARG A 175 8.63 -40.64 -21.71
CA ARG A 175 8.06 -39.44 -22.35
C ARG A 175 6.52 -39.44 -22.29
N GLU A 176 5.89 -40.58 -22.51
CA GLU A 176 4.42 -40.72 -22.44
C GLU A 176 3.89 -40.82 -21.01
N GLU A 177 4.60 -41.50 -20.08
CA GLU A 177 4.26 -41.47 -18.65
C GLU A 177 4.44 -40.06 -18.04
N THR A 178 5.51 -39.34 -18.44
CA THR A 178 5.70 -37.95 -18.01
C THR A 178 4.61 -37.03 -18.56
N GLU A 179 4.18 -37.20 -19.82
CA GLU A 179 3.10 -36.38 -20.40
C GLU A 179 1.74 -36.62 -19.73
N GLN A 180 1.41 -37.86 -19.38
CA GLN A 180 0.15 -38.19 -18.68
C GLN A 180 0.19 -37.75 -17.20
N GLN A 181 1.35 -37.88 -16.55
CA GLN A 181 1.58 -37.41 -15.18
C GLN A 181 1.64 -35.87 -15.09
N ASP A 182 2.18 -35.19 -16.10
CA ASP A 182 2.18 -33.74 -16.22
C ASP A 182 0.77 -33.17 -16.42
N GLN A 183 -0.10 -33.84 -17.19
CA GLN A 183 -1.49 -33.45 -17.36
C GLN A 183 -2.31 -33.58 -16.07
N LEU A 184 -2.14 -34.67 -15.33
CA LEU A 184 -2.78 -34.87 -14.01
C LEU A 184 -2.26 -33.87 -12.97
N ALA A 185 -0.96 -33.61 -12.95
CA ALA A 185 -0.35 -32.61 -12.07
C ALA A 185 -0.83 -31.18 -12.39
N MET A 186 -1.01 -30.85 -13.68
CA MET A 186 -1.53 -29.56 -14.11
C MET A 186 -2.99 -29.35 -13.68
N ALA A 187 -3.86 -30.37 -13.81
CA ALA A 187 -5.25 -30.31 -13.37
C ALA A 187 -5.38 -30.14 -11.84
N ALA A 188 -4.59 -30.88 -11.06
CA ALA A 188 -4.55 -30.73 -9.60
C ALA A 188 -4.05 -29.33 -9.18
N ALA A 189 -3.08 -28.78 -9.91
CA ALA A 189 -2.56 -27.46 -9.63
C ALA A 189 -3.53 -26.32 -10.00
N GLU A 190 -4.30 -26.47 -11.09
CA GLU A 190 -5.38 -25.54 -11.43
C GLU A 190 -6.48 -25.52 -10.36
N GLU A 191 -6.84 -26.69 -9.82
CA GLU A 191 -7.80 -26.79 -8.71
C GLU A 191 -7.26 -26.08 -7.46
N GLN A 192 -6.00 -26.31 -7.10
CA GLN A 192 -5.34 -25.62 -5.98
C GLN A 192 -5.34 -24.10 -6.17
N LEU A 193 -5.01 -23.61 -7.38
CA LEU A 193 -5.06 -22.19 -7.71
C LEU A 193 -6.48 -21.63 -7.54
N GLN A 194 -7.51 -22.35 -7.98
CA GLN A 194 -8.90 -21.94 -7.85
C GLN A 194 -9.37 -21.88 -6.39
N GLN A 195 -9.01 -22.88 -5.59
CA GLN A 195 -9.33 -22.93 -4.15
C GLN A 195 -8.65 -21.76 -3.41
N LEU A 196 -7.36 -21.53 -3.65
CA LEU A 196 -6.61 -20.44 -3.03
C LEU A 196 -7.12 -19.07 -3.43
N ARG A 197 -7.47 -18.87 -4.70
CA ARG A 197 -8.07 -17.61 -5.18
C ARG A 197 -9.40 -17.34 -4.47
N SER A 198 -10.24 -18.35 -4.35
CA SER A 198 -11.55 -18.25 -3.69
C SER A 198 -11.39 -17.90 -2.21
N LYS A 199 -10.51 -18.63 -1.50
CA LYS A 199 -10.17 -18.36 -0.09
C LYS A 199 -9.60 -16.95 0.12
N ALA A 200 -8.66 -16.52 -0.71
CA ALA A 200 -8.06 -15.19 -0.61
C ALA A 200 -9.09 -14.07 -0.84
N THR A 201 -10.02 -14.29 -1.77
CA THR A 201 -11.12 -13.37 -2.07
C THR A 201 -12.14 -13.31 -0.92
N GLU A 202 -12.47 -14.45 -0.32
CA GLU A 202 -13.35 -14.50 0.85
C GLU A 202 -12.76 -13.72 2.03
N LEU A 203 -11.50 -13.98 2.37
CA LEU A 203 -10.79 -13.25 3.44
C LEU A 203 -10.75 -11.74 3.16
N PHE A 204 -10.53 -11.36 1.89
CA PHE A 204 -10.54 -9.96 1.46
C PHE A 204 -11.91 -9.30 1.69
N LEU A 205 -13.00 -10.00 1.36
CA LEU A 205 -14.36 -9.50 1.54
C LEU A 205 -14.77 -9.41 3.00
N ARG A 206 -14.19 -10.25 3.87
CA ARG A 206 -14.36 -10.20 5.33
C ARG A 206 -13.49 -9.14 6.02
N GLU A 207 -12.69 -8.39 5.27
CA GLU A 207 -11.74 -7.40 5.78
C GLU A 207 -10.63 -8.01 6.68
N GLU A 208 -10.38 -9.31 6.56
CA GLU A 208 -9.27 -10.03 7.21
C GLU A 208 -7.98 -9.77 6.40
N TRP A 209 -7.47 -8.53 6.49
CA TRP A 209 -6.44 -8.02 5.57
C TRP A 209 -5.13 -8.81 5.64
N GLN A 210 -4.69 -9.19 6.84
CA GLN A 210 -3.40 -9.85 7.04
C GLN A 210 -3.41 -11.27 6.43
N GLU A 211 -4.46 -12.02 6.74
CA GLU A 211 -4.73 -13.37 6.25
C GLU A 211 -4.97 -13.36 4.74
N SER A 212 -5.70 -12.36 4.24
CA SER A 212 -5.91 -12.14 2.80
C SER A 212 -4.58 -11.91 2.08
N VAL A 213 -3.68 -11.07 2.62
CA VAL A 213 -2.35 -10.83 2.05
C VAL A 213 -1.53 -12.12 2.00
N GLN A 214 -1.57 -12.95 3.04
CA GLN A 214 -0.88 -14.25 3.06
C GLN A 214 -1.43 -15.19 1.99
N ALA A 215 -2.75 -15.34 1.91
CA ALA A 215 -3.41 -16.20 0.93
C ALA A 215 -3.13 -15.75 -0.53
N TYR A 216 -3.24 -14.45 -0.82
CA TYR A 216 -2.87 -13.92 -2.13
C TYR A 216 -1.39 -14.10 -2.44
N SER A 217 -0.51 -14.00 -1.44
CA SER A 217 0.92 -14.21 -1.65
C SER A 217 1.23 -15.65 -2.05
N HIS A 218 0.58 -16.62 -1.41
CA HIS A 218 0.70 -18.03 -1.80
C HIS A 218 0.17 -18.27 -3.21
N PHE A 219 -1.02 -17.73 -3.53
CA PHE A 219 -1.60 -17.80 -4.88
C PHE A 219 -0.69 -17.18 -5.96
N ILE A 220 -0.13 -15.99 -5.70
CA ILE A 220 0.77 -15.28 -6.64
C ILE A 220 2.05 -16.08 -6.88
N ASN A 221 2.62 -16.68 -5.84
CA ASN A 221 3.83 -17.49 -5.97
C ASN A 221 3.58 -18.72 -6.84
N LEU A 222 2.49 -19.46 -6.59
CA LEU A 222 2.08 -20.58 -7.43
C LEU A 222 1.83 -20.13 -8.87
N CYS A 223 1.07 -19.05 -9.09
CA CYS A 223 0.82 -18.52 -10.43
C CYS A 223 2.12 -18.20 -11.18
N ARG A 224 3.14 -17.64 -10.52
CA ARG A 224 4.43 -17.32 -11.15
C ARG A 224 5.22 -18.57 -11.50
N SER A 225 5.23 -19.58 -10.63
CA SER A 225 5.83 -20.88 -10.92
C SER A 225 5.16 -21.51 -12.15
N HIS A 226 3.83 -21.51 -12.20
CA HIS A 226 3.09 -22.01 -13.36
C HIS A 226 3.37 -21.24 -14.63
N ILE A 227 3.40 -19.91 -14.61
CA ILE A 227 3.76 -19.11 -15.79
C ILE A 227 5.17 -19.44 -16.27
N SER A 228 6.12 -19.64 -15.35
CA SER A 228 7.50 -20.00 -15.68
C SER A 228 7.59 -21.38 -16.34
N ASN A 229 6.79 -22.35 -15.87
CA ASN A 229 6.70 -23.69 -16.44
C ASN A 229 5.97 -23.70 -17.80
N THR A 230 4.86 -22.97 -17.95
CA THR A 230 4.10 -22.88 -19.21
C THR A 230 4.86 -22.14 -20.31
N LEU A 231 5.87 -21.31 -19.99
CA LEU A 231 6.76 -20.73 -21.00
C LEU A 231 7.65 -21.78 -21.69
N GLN A 232 7.77 -22.98 -21.12
CA GLN A 232 8.49 -24.11 -21.71
C GLN A 232 7.61 -24.95 -22.66
N ASN A 233 6.28 -24.91 -22.49
CA ASN A 233 5.29 -25.57 -23.37
C ASN A 233 4.00 -24.71 -23.45
N PRO A 234 3.87 -23.81 -24.45
CA PRO A 234 2.82 -22.79 -24.45
C PRO A 234 1.48 -23.34 -24.96
N ASP A 235 0.53 -23.56 -24.06
CA ASP A 235 -0.90 -23.58 -24.40
C ASP A 235 -1.37 -22.13 -24.71
N PRO A 236 -1.85 -21.84 -25.93
CA PRO A 236 -2.31 -20.51 -26.34
C PRO A 236 -3.43 -19.91 -25.47
N ASP A 237 -4.30 -20.74 -24.89
CA ASP A 237 -5.52 -20.27 -24.21
C ASP A 237 -5.40 -20.19 -22.67
N HIS A 238 -4.50 -20.97 -22.08
CA HIS A 238 -4.31 -21.01 -20.62
C HIS A 238 -3.47 -19.84 -20.10
N LEU A 239 -2.36 -19.51 -20.77
CA LEU A 239 -1.44 -18.45 -20.33
C LEU A 239 -2.11 -17.06 -20.18
N PRO A 240 -2.98 -16.60 -21.10
CA PRO A 240 -3.70 -15.33 -20.94
C PRO A 240 -4.65 -15.31 -19.74
N LYS A 241 -5.34 -16.42 -19.44
CA LYS A 241 -6.25 -16.54 -18.29
C LYS A 241 -5.48 -16.50 -16.96
N LEU A 242 -4.34 -17.17 -16.91
CA LEU A 242 -3.46 -17.16 -15.75
C LEU A 242 -2.86 -15.77 -15.50
N ARG A 243 -2.40 -15.08 -16.56
CA ARG A 243 -1.93 -13.68 -16.47
C ARG A 243 -3.02 -12.73 -15.98
N LYS A 244 -4.26 -12.86 -16.47
CA LYS A 244 -5.40 -12.07 -15.97
C LYS A 244 -5.67 -12.34 -14.48
N SER A 245 -5.63 -13.59 -14.06
CA SER A 245 -5.83 -13.97 -12.65
C SER A 245 -4.71 -13.44 -11.75
N LEU A 246 -3.46 -13.52 -12.20
CA LEU A 246 -2.29 -12.96 -11.51
C LEU A 246 -2.40 -11.43 -11.37
N CYS A 247 -2.80 -10.72 -12.43
CA CYS A 247 -3.01 -9.27 -12.41
C CYS A 247 -4.07 -8.88 -11.36
N LEU A 248 -5.20 -9.60 -11.31
CA LEU A 248 -6.26 -9.34 -10.34
C LEU A 248 -5.81 -9.62 -8.90
N ALA A 249 -5.11 -10.73 -8.67
CA ALA A 249 -4.59 -11.08 -7.34
C ALA A 249 -3.56 -10.06 -6.83
N LEU A 250 -2.64 -9.60 -7.68
CA LEU A 250 -1.71 -8.52 -7.35
C LEU A 250 -2.47 -7.24 -6.99
N SER A 251 -3.51 -6.89 -7.76
CA SER A 251 -4.36 -5.72 -7.47
C SER A 251 -5.09 -5.81 -6.13
N ASN A 252 -5.66 -6.97 -5.80
CA ASN A 252 -6.38 -7.18 -4.55
C ASN A 252 -5.43 -7.20 -3.35
N ARG A 253 -4.26 -7.85 -3.49
CA ARG A 253 -3.22 -7.83 -2.47
C ARG A 253 -2.69 -6.41 -2.22
N ALA A 254 -2.54 -5.60 -3.26
CA ALA A 254 -2.16 -4.20 -3.13
C ALA A 254 -3.17 -3.40 -2.32
N GLU A 255 -4.48 -3.58 -2.58
CA GLU A 255 -5.54 -2.92 -1.79
C GLU A 255 -5.51 -3.38 -0.32
N ALA A 256 -5.37 -4.68 -0.05
CA ALA A 256 -5.26 -5.20 1.31
C ALA A 256 -4.03 -4.66 2.06
N ARG A 257 -2.85 -4.63 1.41
CA ARG A 257 -1.62 -4.00 1.94
C ARG A 257 -1.80 -2.51 2.20
N SER A 258 -2.51 -1.80 1.32
CA SER A 258 -2.87 -0.40 1.52
C SER A 258 -3.74 -0.18 2.77
N ARG A 259 -4.69 -1.09 3.07
CA ARG A 259 -5.49 -1.07 4.31
C ARG A 259 -4.64 -1.27 5.56
N LEU A 260 -3.61 -2.11 5.46
CA LEU A 260 -2.60 -2.32 6.50
C LEU A 260 -1.54 -1.19 6.60
N ARG A 261 -1.65 -0.14 5.78
CA ARG A 261 -0.67 0.97 5.67
C ARG A 261 0.71 0.57 5.15
N ASP A 262 0.87 -0.63 4.59
CA ASP A 262 2.09 -1.06 3.91
C ASP A 262 2.12 -0.55 2.46
N PHE A 263 2.26 0.75 2.31
CA PHE A 263 2.16 1.42 1.01
C PHE A 263 3.31 1.10 0.05
N ALA A 264 4.50 0.79 0.58
CA ALA A 264 5.67 0.51 -0.25
C ALA A 264 5.51 -0.81 -1.02
N GLU A 265 5.12 -1.87 -0.30
CA GLU A 265 4.80 -3.16 -0.91
C GLU A 265 3.52 -3.10 -1.76
N ALA A 266 2.51 -2.33 -1.35
CA ALA A 266 1.31 -2.14 -2.14
C ALA A 266 1.61 -1.49 -3.52
N LEU A 267 2.46 -0.46 -3.57
CA LEU A 267 2.88 0.15 -4.83
C LEU A 267 3.64 -0.85 -5.72
N ARG A 268 4.54 -1.66 -5.15
CA ARG A 268 5.25 -2.72 -5.90
C ARG A 268 4.27 -3.71 -6.54
N ASP A 269 3.21 -4.08 -5.83
CA ASP A 269 2.17 -4.96 -6.37
C ASP A 269 1.36 -4.28 -7.48
N CYS A 270 1.04 -2.99 -7.33
CA CYS A 270 0.41 -2.22 -8.40
C CYS A 270 1.30 -2.15 -9.64
N ASP A 271 2.60 -1.90 -9.50
CA ASP A 271 3.54 -1.82 -10.62
C ASP A 271 3.61 -3.15 -11.37
N ARG A 272 3.77 -4.27 -10.65
CA ARG A 272 3.76 -5.62 -11.21
C ARG A 272 2.44 -5.97 -11.90
N ALA A 273 1.31 -5.53 -11.36
CA ALA A 273 0.01 -5.72 -12.01
C ALA A 273 -0.10 -4.91 -13.31
N LEU A 274 0.41 -3.67 -13.34
CA LEU A 274 0.39 -2.82 -14.54
C LEU A 274 1.39 -3.26 -15.62
N GLU A 275 2.46 -3.98 -15.25
CA GLU A 275 3.32 -4.68 -16.23
C GLU A 275 2.54 -5.74 -17.02
N ILE A 276 1.60 -6.44 -16.37
CA ILE A 276 0.73 -7.44 -16.99
C ILE A 276 -0.43 -6.76 -17.75
N GLY A 277 -1.09 -5.80 -17.12
CA GLY A 277 -2.24 -5.08 -17.65
C GLY A 277 -2.07 -3.58 -17.53
N ARG A 278 -1.43 -2.94 -18.54
CA ARG A 278 -1.06 -1.50 -18.51
C ARG A 278 -2.22 -0.55 -18.21
N ALA A 279 -3.42 -0.89 -18.66
CA ALA A 279 -4.62 -0.08 -18.48
C ALA A 279 -5.62 -0.71 -17.50
N HIS A 280 -5.19 -1.63 -16.61
CA HIS A 280 -6.10 -2.30 -15.69
C HIS A 280 -6.72 -1.31 -14.67
N PHE A 281 -8.02 -1.02 -14.85
CA PHE A 281 -8.76 0.01 -14.11
C PHE A 281 -8.60 -0.08 -12.58
N LYS A 282 -8.89 -1.25 -11.99
CA LYS A 282 -8.85 -1.43 -10.53
C LYS A 282 -7.47 -1.16 -9.95
N THR A 283 -6.41 -1.56 -10.64
CA THR A 283 -5.03 -1.32 -10.21
C THR A 283 -4.65 0.15 -10.32
N LEU A 284 -5.02 0.83 -11.41
CA LEU A 284 -4.77 2.26 -11.56
C LEU A 284 -5.48 3.08 -10.47
N VAL A 285 -6.74 2.74 -10.16
CA VAL A 285 -7.49 3.39 -9.08
C VAL A 285 -6.85 3.11 -7.72
N CYS A 286 -6.49 1.86 -7.42
CA CYS A 286 -5.81 1.49 -6.19
C CYS A 286 -4.47 2.23 -6.03
N LYS A 287 -3.62 2.20 -7.07
CA LYS A 287 -2.34 2.93 -7.11
C LYS A 287 -2.54 4.43 -6.90
N GLY A 288 -3.53 5.02 -7.55
CA GLY A 288 -3.88 6.43 -7.38
C GLY A 288 -4.27 6.77 -5.94
N LYS A 289 -5.08 5.93 -5.28
CA LYS A 289 -5.46 6.10 -3.86
C LYS A 289 -4.24 5.98 -2.93
N ILE A 290 -3.35 5.03 -3.17
CA ILE A 290 -2.11 4.88 -2.39
C ILE A 290 -1.23 6.12 -2.56
N LEU A 291 -1.03 6.59 -3.79
CA LEU A 291 -0.24 7.79 -4.09
C LEU A 291 -0.83 9.06 -3.46
N LEU A 292 -2.17 9.20 -3.39
CA LEU A 292 -2.82 10.27 -2.65
C LEU A 292 -2.50 10.22 -1.15
N ASN A 293 -2.52 9.03 -0.54
CA ASN A 293 -2.17 8.86 0.88
C ASN A 293 -0.68 9.19 1.16
N LEU A 294 0.18 8.97 0.16
CA LEU A 294 1.60 9.32 0.18
C LEU A 294 1.89 10.76 -0.26
N ASN A 295 0.86 11.60 -0.43
CA ASN A 295 0.97 13.00 -0.88
C ASN A 295 1.63 13.19 -2.25
N ARG A 296 1.65 12.16 -3.11
CA ARG A 296 2.20 12.20 -4.49
C ARG A 296 1.10 12.52 -5.50
N TYR A 297 0.60 13.76 -5.43
CA TYR A 297 -0.64 14.17 -6.11
C TYR A 297 -0.56 14.13 -7.64
N SER A 298 0.60 14.51 -8.21
CA SER A 298 0.82 14.50 -9.67
C SER A 298 0.76 13.08 -10.24
N MET A 299 1.42 12.12 -9.58
CA MET A 299 1.40 10.71 -9.96
C MET A 299 0.01 10.10 -9.78
N ALA A 300 -0.67 10.43 -8.67
CA ALA A 300 -2.05 9.97 -8.43
C ALA A 300 -3.01 10.48 -9.53
N LEU A 301 -2.91 11.76 -9.89
CA LEU A 301 -3.69 12.36 -10.96
C LEU A 301 -3.44 11.65 -12.30
N ASN A 302 -2.20 11.28 -12.60
CA ASN A 302 -1.88 10.53 -13.81
C ASN A 302 -2.52 9.13 -13.81
N CYS A 303 -2.49 8.41 -12.69
CA CYS A 303 -3.15 7.12 -12.54
C CYS A 303 -4.66 7.23 -12.79
N PHE A 304 -5.34 8.21 -12.18
CA PHE A 304 -6.78 8.39 -12.38
C PHE A 304 -7.14 8.84 -13.80
N ARG A 305 -6.32 9.69 -14.45
CA ARG A 305 -6.51 10.05 -15.86
C ARG A 305 -6.39 8.83 -16.77
N THR A 306 -5.41 7.98 -16.50
CA THR A 306 -5.21 6.74 -17.28
C THR A 306 -6.39 5.79 -17.08
N ALA A 307 -6.91 5.67 -15.85
CA ALA A 307 -8.08 4.84 -15.55
C ALA A 307 -9.36 5.34 -16.26
N GLN A 308 -9.49 6.65 -16.49
CA GLN A 308 -10.63 7.25 -17.18
C GLN A 308 -10.70 6.90 -18.68
N LEU A 309 -9.58 6.47 -19.27
CA LEU A 309 -9.52 6.06 -20.68
C LEU A 309 -10.10 4.66 -20.93
N ASP A 310 -10.41 3.88 -19.88
CA ASP A 310 -10.98 2.54 -20.00
C ASP A 310 -12.48 2.61 -20.37
N PRO A 311 -12.92 2.01 -21.51
CA PRO A 311 -14.33 1.97 -21.92
C PRO A 311 -15.28 1.33 -20.89
N GLN A 312 -14.77 0.49 -19.99
CA GLN A 312 -15.54 -0.18 -18.93
C GLN A 312 -15.77 0.72 -17.70
N ALA A 313 -15.20 1.94 -17.67
CA ALA A 313 -15.30 2.86 -16.53
C ALA A 313 -16.72 3.44 -16.29
N ASN A 314 -17.65 3.27 -17.24
CA ASN A 314 -18.99 3.86 -17.18
C ASN A 314 -19.81 3.47 -15.93
N GLY A 315 -19.55 2.28 -15.34
CA GLY A 315 -20.23 1.83 -14.12
C GLY A 315 -19.66 2.36 -12.79
N SER A 316 -18.44 2.92 -12.79
CA SER A 316 -17.74 3.42 -11.58
C SER A 316 -17.29 4.89 -11.71
N SER A 317 -17.89 5.64 -12.64
CA SER A 317 -17.49 7.01 -13.02
C SER A 317 -17.53 8.01 -11.87
N VAL A 318 -18.54 7.94 -11.00
CA VAL A 318 -18.79 8.95 -9.96
C VAL A 318 -17.65 9.04 -8.94
N ASP A 319 -17.14 7.90 -8.47
CA ASP A 319 -16.03 7.86 -7.51
C ASP A 319 -14.72 8.31 -8.15
N LEU A 320 -14.46 7.91 -9.41
CA LEU A 320 -13.25 8.28 -10.14
C LEU A 320 -13.18 9.79 -10.40
N ASP A 321 -14.30 10.41 -10.80
CA ASP A 321 -14.38 11.86 -11.00
C ASP A 321 -14.10 12.61 -9.70
N GLY A 322 -14.58 12.10 -8.56
CA GLY A 322 -14.25 12.61 -7.22
C GLY A 322 -12.75 12.59 -6.95
N TYR A 323 -12.07 11.45 -7.22
CA TYR A 323 -10.61 11.35 -7.06
C TYR A 323 -9.84 12.24 -8.03
N LEU A 324 -10.30 12.39 -9.28
CA LEU A 324 -9.69 13.29 -10.27
C LEU A 324 -9.75 14.74 -9.80
N GLN A 325 -10.93 15.23 -9.40
CA GLN A 325 -11.09 16.60 -8.92
C GLN A 325 -10.28 16.85 -7.65
N LYS A 326 -10.30 15.90 -6.71
CA LYS A 326 -9.49 15.96 -5.49
C LYS A 326 -7.99 16.05 -5.82
N SER A 327 -7.49 15.18 -6.69
CA SER A 327 -6.06 15.14 -7.06
C SER A 327 -5.63 16.41 -7.79
N LYS A 328 -6.46 16.95 -8.71
CA LYS A 328 -6.21 18.23 -9.39
C LYS A 328 -6.09 19.39 -8.38
N LYS A 329 -7.01 19.45 -7.42
CA LYS A 329 -7.00 20.49 -6.38
C LYS A 329 -5.74 20.40 -5.52
N LEU A 330 -5.37 19.21 -5.05
CA LEU A 330 -4.20 19.00 -4.20
C LEU A 330 -2.88 19.24 -4.96
N GLU A 331 -2.77 18.82 -6.22
CA GLU A 331 -1.60 19.12 -7.07
C GLU A 331 -1.41 20.63 -7.26
N LEU A 332 -2.49 21.36 -7.56
CA LEU A 332 -2.43 22.82 -7.70
C LEU A 332 -1.98 23.48 -6.40
N MET A 333 -2.52 23.05 -5.25
CA MET A 333 -2.14 23.56 -3.93
C MET A 333 -0.66 23.28 -3.63
N SER A 334 -0.21 22.05 -3.88
CA SER A 334 1.18 21.62 -3.65
C SER A 334 2.19 22.37 -4.52
N ARG A 335 1.81 22.73 -5.74
CA ARG A 335 2.68 23.44 -6.68
C ARG A 335 2.70 24.96 -6.45
N THR A 336 1.56 25.55 -6.10
CA THR A 336 1.41 27.02 -6.10
C THR A 336 1.38 27.64 -4.70
N GLY A 337 1.09 26.84 -3.67
CA GLY A 337 0.81 27.36 -2.34
C GLY A 337 -0.51 28.14 -2.25
N ALA A 338 -1.40 27.98 -3.23
CA ALA A 338 -2.70 28.66 -3.26
C ALA A 338 -3.72 27.94 -2.37
N PHE A 339 -3.76 28.30 -1.09
CA PHE A 339 -4.74 27.82 -0.12
C PHE A 339 -5.80 28.90 0.14
N ASP A 340 -7.06 28.48 0.25
CA ASP A 340 -8.18 29.35 0.63
C ASP A 340 -8.92 28.74 1.82
N LEU A 341 -8.74 29.36 2.98
CA LEU A 341 -9.42 28.99 4.23
C LEU A 341 -10.64 29.88 4.51
N SER A 342 -11.01 30.77 3.59
CA SER A 342 -11.97 31.85 3.86
C SER A 342 -13.36 31.32 4.21
N GLU A 343 -13.85 30.32 3.48
CA GLU A 343 -15.17 29.73 3.72
C GLU A 343 -15.24 29.06 5.09
N TRP A 344 -14.20 28.28 5.44
CA TRP A 344 -14.10 27.62 6.73
C TRP A 344 -14.04 28.64 7.88
N VAL A 345 -13.29 29.73 7.71
CA VAL A 345 -13.22 30.84 8.67
C VAL A 345 -14.56 31.55 8.84
N VAL A 346 -15.24 31.90 7.73
CA VAL A 346 -16.54 32.61 7.77
C VAL A 346 -17.61 31.77 8.45
N ASN A 347 -17.56 30.45 8.27
CA ASN A 347 -18.45 29.50 8.93
C ASN A 347 -18.08 29.23 10.41
N GLY A 348 -17.20 30.05 11.01
CA GLY A 348 -16.77 29.90 12.40
C GLY A 348 -16.04 28.59 12.66
N PHE A 349 -15.28 28.12 11.67
CA PHE A 349 -14.54 26.86 11.68
C PHE A 349 -15.41 25.60 11.78
N ARG A 350 -16.72 25.73 11.50
CA ARG A 350 -17.65 24.61 11.41
C ARG A 350 -17.51 23.88 10.07
N GLY A 351 -17.85 22.59 10.06
CA GLY A 351 -17.75 21.74 8.88
C GLY A 351 -16.39 21.03 8.74
N LYS A 352 -16.19 20.32 7.62
CA LYS A 352 -14.95 19.59 7.37
C LYS A 352 -13.83 20.58 7.04
N PRO A 353 -12.69 20.56 7.76
CA PRO A 353 -11.57 21.43 7.45
C PRO A 353 -11.05 21.15 6.03
N LEU A 354 -10.48 22.19 5.40
CA LEU A 354 -9.78 22.01 4.14
C LEU A 354 -8.67 20.98 4.33
N GLU A 355 -8.65 19.94 3.49
CA GLU A 355 -7.53 18.98 3.44
C GLU A 355 -6.34 19.66 2.74
N PRO A 356 -5.27 20.01 3.48
CA PRO A 356 -4.12 20.69 2.89
C PRO A 356 -3.28 19.72 2.07
N ALA A 357 -2.68 20.22 0.99
CA ALA A 357 -1.55 19.57 0.34
C ALA A 357 -0.23 19.99 0.99
N GLU A 358 0.77 19.13 0.97
CA GLU A 358 2.13 19.56 1.30
C GLU A 358 2.66 20.56 0.27
N TYR A 359 3.33 21.61 0.73
CA TYR A 359 3.84 22.71 -0.08
C TYR A 359 5.18 23.18 0.48
N ILE A 360 6.21 23.23 -0.36
CA ILE A 360 7.50 23.83 -0.01
C ILE A 360 7.69 25.06 -0.90
N GLY A 361 7.64 26.24 -0.28
CA GLY A 361 7.80 27.50 -0.96
C GLY A 361 9.27 27.87 -1.21
N ALA A 362 9.54 29.16 -1.23
CA ALA A 362 10.86 29.71 -1.55
C ALA A 362 11.83 29.64 -0.36
N VAL A 363 12.10 28.43 0.13
CA VAL A 363 12.92 28.16 1.33
C VAL A 363 14.01 27.12 1.06
N GLN A 364 15.07 27.15 1.86
CA GLN A 364 16.19 26.20 1.81
C GLN A 364 16.77 25.98 3.21
N ILE A 365 17.44 24.85 3.44
CA ILE A 365 18.14 24.58 4.70
C ILE A 365 19.60 25.02 4.53
N LYS A 366 20.17 25.70 5.53
CA LYS A 366 21.58 26.10 5.58
C LYS A 366 22.11 26.01 7.01
N LYS A 367 23.44 26.09 7.18
CA LYS A 367 24.04 26.36 8.49
C LYS A 367 23.56 27.71 9.02
N SER A 368 23.22 27.75 10.30
CA SER A 368 22.65 28.91 10.97
C SER A 368 23.70 29.64 11.78
N GLU A 369 23.67 30.98 11.75
CA GLU A 369 24.44 31.81 12.68
C GLU A 369 23.84 31.84 14.10
N ILE A 370 22.59 31.39 14.24
CA ILE A 370 21.90 31.29 15.54
C ILE A 370 22.33 30.00 16.24
N ARG A 371 22.07 28.85 15.61
CA ARG A 371 22.46 27.52 16.10
C ARG A 371 22.31 26.45 15.01
N GLY A 372 23.33 25.61 14.82
CA GLY A 372 23.24 24.40 14.00
C GLY A 372 22.79 24.68 12.56
N ARG A 373 21.59 24.20 12.22
CA ARG A 373 20.98 24.33 10.90
C ARG A 373 19.67 25.10 11.01
N GLY A 374 19.36 25.88 9.98
CA GLY A 374 18.19 26.75 9.94
C GLY A 374 17.51 26.71 8.57
N LEU A 375 16.24 27.09 8.54
CA LEU A 375 15.50 27.33 7.30
C LEU A 375 15.66 28.80 6.87
N PHE A 376 15.93 29.05 5.59
CA PHE A 376 16.24 30.38 5.06
C PHE A 376 15.37 30.73 3.86
N ALA A 377 14.99 31.99 3.75
CA ALA A 377 14.30 32.49 2.56
C ALA A 377 15.25 32.55 1.35
N THR A 378 14.81 32.10 0.18
CA THR A 378 15.57 32.17 -1.08
C THR A 378 15.26 33.45 -1.88
N LYS A 379 14.15 34.12 -1.56
CA LYS A 379 13.71 35.39 -2.15
C LYS A 379 13.07 36.26 -1.07
N ASN A 380 12.74 37.51 -1.40
CA ASN A 380 11.95 38.36 -0.50
C ASN A 380 10.53 37.77 -0.34
N ILE A 381 10.03 37.74 0.89
CA ILE A 381 8.72 37.18 1.24
C ILE A 381 7.95 38.22 2.04
N ASP A 382 6.82 38.68 1.51
CA ASP A 382 5.96 39.64 2.20
C ASP A 382 5.24 38.99 3.38
N VAL A 383 4.88 39.81 4.37
CA VAL A 383 4.04 39.44 5.50
C VAL A 383 2.79 38.64 5.10
N GLY A 384 2.53 37.56 5.82
CA GLY A 384 1.42 36.63 5.62
C GLY A 384 1.59 35.63 4.48
N THR A 385 2.61 35.76 3.64
CA THR A 385 2.84 34.81 2.55
C THR A 385 3.18 33.42 3.11
N LEU A 386 2.56 32.39 2.55
CA LEU A 386 2.78 31.00 2.94
C LEU A 386 4.17 30.54 2.47
N MET A 387 4.90 29.90 3.38
CA MET A 387 6.28 29.45 3.16
C MET A 387 6.37 27.93 3.08
N LEU A 388 5.61 27.23 3.91
CA LEU A 388 5.68 25.78 4.07
C LEU A 388 4.33 25.25 4.54
N VAL A 389 3.91 24.11 3.99
CA VAL A 389 2.87 23.23 4.53
C VAL A 389 3.45 21.83 4.57
N THR A 390 3.50 21.22 5.75
CA THR A 390 4.01 19.86 5.91
C THR A 390 3.07 19.07 6.80
N LYS A 391 2.91 17.80 6.48
CA LYS A 391 2.13 16.85 7.29
C LYS A 391 2.98 16.34 8.45
N ALA A 392 2.35 16.02 9.58
CA ALA A 392 3.02 15.43 10.73
C ALA A 392 3.46 14.00 10.41
N VAL A 393 4.60 13.57 10.95
CA VAL A 393 4.92 12.15 11.08
C VAL A 393 3.94 11.51 12.06
N ALA A 394 3.80 12.13 13.23
CA ALA A 394 2.85 11.73 14.26
C ALA A 394 2.40 12.95 15.04
N ILE A 395 1.24 12.83 15.66
CA ILE A 395 0.67 13.80 16.57
C ILE A 395 -0.07 13.09 17.71
N GLU A 396 0.05 13.64 18.91
CA GLU A 396 -0.74 13.26 20.08
C GLU A 396 -1.41 14.48 20.68
N ARG A 397 -2.66 14.31 21.13
CA ARG A 397 -3.49 15.40 21.66
C ARG A 397 -4.23 14.96 22.91
N GLY A 398 -4.32 15.84 23.89
CA GLY A 398 -5.10 15.64 25.10
C GLY A 398 -5.85 16.91 25.52
N ILE A 399 -6.87 16.71 26.35
CA ILE A 399 -7.53 17.79 27.08
C ILE A 399 -6.84 17.86 28.44
N LEU A 400 -6.16 18.98 28.72
CA LEU A 400 -5.48 19.24 29.98
C LEU A 400 -6.17 20.43 30.67
N PRO A 401 -7.14 20.18 31.56
CA PRO A 401 -7.87 21.24 32.26
C PRO A 401 -7.00 21.89 33.35
N GLY A 402 -6.78 23.21 33.27
CA GLY A 402 -6.22 24.02 34.37
C GLY A 402 -4.74 24.40 34.27
N GLN A 403 -4.32 25.34 35.14
CA GLN A 403 -2.97 25.92 35.21
C GLN A 403 -1.92 25.03 35.90
N GLU A 404 -2.33 23.90 36.48
CA GLU A 404 -1.43 22.87 37.01
C GLU A 404 -1.51 21.67 36.09
N LEU A 405 -0.46 21.48 35.31
CA LEU A 405 -0.31 20.36 34.39
C LEU A 405 -0.29 19.08 35.22
N ASP A 406 -1.25 18.17 35.02
CA ASP A 406 -1.12 16.80 35.51
C ASP A 406 0.08 16.17 34.80
N GLU A 407 1.23 16.14 35.49
CA GLU A 407 2.50 15.64 34.97
C GLU A 407 2.35 14.22 34.43
N ASN A 408 1.46 13.41 35.02
CA ASN A 408 1.18 12.06 34.56
C ASN A 408 0.47 12.05 33.19
N ALA A 409 -0.48 12.94 32.98
CA ALA A 409 -1.17 13.07 31.70
C ALA A 409 -0.24 13.54 30.58
N GLN A 410 0.71 14.43 30.89
CA GLN A 410 1.74 14.85 29.94
C GLN A 410 2.71 13.72 29.61
N LEU A 411 3.14 12.95 30.61
CA LEU A 411 4.04 11.82 30.44
C LEU A 411 3.39 10.73 29.57
N LEU A 412 2.11 10.42 29.81
CA LEU A 412 1.36 9.47 28.98
C LEU A 412 1.19 9.97 27.54
N MET A 413 0.91 11.27 27.37
CA MET A 413 0.84 11.88 26.05
C MET A 413 2.17 11.78 25.30
N TRP A 414 3.27 12.05 25.99
CA TRP A 414 4.62 11.95 25.43
C TRP A 414 4.97 10.50 25.04
N LYS A 415 4.60 9.53 25.89
CA LYS A 415 4.77 8.10 25.62
C LYS A 415 4.00 7.69 24.36
N ASN A 416 2.71 7.99 24.28
CA ASN A 416 1.87 7.64 23.13
C ASN A 416 2.37 8.30 21.83
N PHE A 417 2.80 9.56 21.93
CA PHE A 417 3.42 10.28 20.82
C PHE A 417 4.69 9.57 20.32
N THR A 418 5.57 9.19 21.24
CA THR A 418 6.82 8.48 20.92
C THR A 418 6.53 7.15 20.24
N GLU A 419 5.59 6.35 20.78
CA GLU A 419 5.18 5.07 20.19
C GLU A 419 4.65 5.24 18.76
N LYS A 420 3.85 6.28 18.49
CA LYS A 420 3.37 6.60 17.13
C LYS A 420 4.49 6.98 16.16
N VAL A 421 5.52 7.70 16.62
CA VAL A 421 6.70 8.01 15.79
C VAL A 421 7.47 6.74 15.47
N MET A 422 7.74 5.91 16.49
CA MET A 422 8.45 4.64 16.34
C MET A 422 7.75 3.70 15.36
N ASP A 423 6.42 3.56 15.48
CA ASP A 423 5.60 2.77 14.57
C ASP A 423 5.67 3.29 13.12
N SER A 424 5.64 4.62 12.95
CA SER A 424 5.78 5.26 11.64
C SER A 424 7.16 5.02 11.01
N MET A 425 8.23 5.01 11.82
CA MET A 425 9.60 4.69 11.39
C MET A 425 9.78 3.21 11.07
N ALA A 426 9.12 2.31 11.78
CA ALA A 426 9.14 0.88 11.51
C ALA A 426 8.49 0.57 10.15
N LYS A 427 7.37 1.22 9.85
CA LYS A 427 6.57 1.02 8.63
C LYS A 427 7.12 1.73 7.39
N CYS A 428 7.92 2.79 7.54
CA CYS A 428 8.37 3.61 6.42
C CYS A 428 9.85 4.01 6.53
N SER A 429 10.70 3.39 5.68
CA SER A 429 12.13 3.70 5.61
C SER A 429 12.40 5.17 5.29
N ARG A 430 11.59 5.78 4.42
CA ARG A 430 11.68 7.21 4.11
C ARG A 430 11.45 8.09 5.34
N ILE A 431 10.50 7.76 6.21
CA ILE A 431 10.26 8.52 7.45
C ILE A 431 11.47 8.36 8.38
N ARG A 432 11.99 7.14 8.52
CA ARG A 432 13.22 6.86 9.30
C ARG A 432 14.40 7.69 8.81
N ASP A 433 14.63 7.74 7.49
CA ASP A 433 15.69 8.54 6.87
C ASP A 433 15.49 10.04 7.08
N LEU A 434 14.25 10.53 7.01
CA LEU A 434 13.97 11.94 7.26
C LEU A 434 14.23 12.31 8.72
N ILE A 435 13.83 11.44 9.65
CA ILE A 435 14.07 11.63 11.10
C ILE A 435 15.55 11.55 11.42
N SER A 436 16.33 10.67 10.77
CA SER A 436 17.78 10.58 11.00
C SER A 436 18.54 11.84 10.60
N THR A 437 17.95 12.71 9.77
CA THR A 437 18.54 14.03 9.46
C THR A 437 18.35 15.08 10.56
N LEU A 438 17.39 14.87 11.47
CA LEU A 438 17.12 15.77 12.58
C LEU A 438 18.23 15.67 13.62
N SER A 439 18.39 16.72 14.42
CA SER A 439 19.40 16.70 15.47
C SER A 439 18.89 16.03 16.74
N SER A 440 19.81 15.47 17.51
CA SER A 440 19.56 15.02 18.89
C SER A 440 19.84 16.12 19.93
N GLY A 441 20.15 17.34 19.49
CA GLY A 441 20.57 18.45 20.36
C GLY A 441 22.08 18.51 20.65
N GLU A 442 22.82 17.48 20.23
CA GLU A 442 24.27 17.32 20.34
C GLU A 442 24.93 17.47 18.95
N ASP A 443 26.19 17.91 18.92
CA ASP A 443 27.05 18.02 17.72
C ASP A 443 26.40 18.65 16.47
N GLU A 444 25.49 19.60 16.70
CA GLU A 444 24.71 20.31 15.68
C GLU A 444 25.55 20.96 14.58
N ASP A 445 26.72 21.45 14.97
CA ASP A 445 27.65 22.15 14.09
C ASP A 445 28.39 21.18 13.16
N GLU A 446 28.45 19.89 13.49
CA GLU A 446 29.04 18.83 12.67
C GLU A 446 28.05 18.24 11.66
N LEU A 447 26.75 18.30 11.96
CA LEU A 447 25.71 17.70 11.10
C LEU A 447 25.66 18.35 9.70
N GLU A 448 25.65 17.52 8.65
CA GLU A 448 25.50 18.00 7.28
C GLU A 448 24.14 18.68 7.05
N VAL A 449 24.12 19.58 6.07
CA VAL A 449 22.90 20.28 5.65
C VAL A 449 22.16 19.38 4.64
N PRO A 450 20.98 18.83 4.99
CA PRO A 450 20.24 18.00 4.04
C PRO A 450 19.65 18.84 2.91
N GLU A 451 19.63 18.27 1.70
CA GLU A 451 18.99 18.92 0.56
C GLU A 451 17.47 19.05 0.76
N ILE A 452 16.93 20.24 0.48
CA ILE A 452 15.50 20.55 0.66
C ILE A 452 14.58 19.63 -0.18
N ASN A 453 15.05 19.15 -1.33
CA ASN A 453 14.27 18.27 -2.19
C ASN A 453 13.97 16.92 -1.55
N ARG A 454 14.80 16.45 -0.60
CA ARG A 454 14.55 15.18 0.13
C ARG A 454 13.21 15.19 0.86
N PHE A 455 12.74 16.36 1.29
CA PHE A 455 11.49 16.54 2.03
C PHE A 455 10.24 16.54 1.14
N LYS A 456 10.38 16.64 -0.19
CA LYS A 456 9.23 16.55 -1.11
C LYS A 456 8.70 15.12 -1.20
N PRO A 457 7.38 14.89 -1.11
CA PRO A 457 6.80 13.55 -1.21
C PRO A 457 7.20 12.76 -2.47
N GLU A 458 7.45 13.47 -3.58
CA GLU A 458 7.86 12.92 -4.88
C GLU A 458 9.32 12.48 -4.94
N ALA A 459 10.17 12.87 -3.98
CA ALA A 459 11.58 12.53 -4.03
C ALA A 459 11.78 11.01 -3.99
N GLU A 460 12.57 10.52 -4.96
CA GLU A 460 12.97 9.11 -5.01
C GLU A 460 13.78 8.77 -3.77
N HIS A 461 13.37 7.69 -3.11
CA HIS A 461 14.14 7.12 -2.02
C HIS A 461 15.20 6.23 -2.67
N ASN A 462 16.34 6.83 -3.02
CA ASN A 462 17.53 6.05 -3.30
C ASN A 462 17.85 5.32 -2.00
N GLY A 463 17.61 4.01 -1.97
CA GLY A 463 17.91 3.14 -0.85
C GLY A 463 19.40 3.06 -0.63
N GLY A 464 19.99 4.16 -0.18
CA GLY A 464 21.36 4.22 0.28
C GLY A 464 21.46 3.29 1.48
N CYS A 465 22.08 2.13 1.25
CA CYS A 465 22.74 1.36 2.29
C CYS A 465 23.81 2.26 2.90
N HIS A 466 23.42 3.07 3.88
CA HIS A 466 24.36 3.78 4.73
C HIS A 466 24.15 3.27 6.14
N ASN A 467 25.15 2.49 6.55
CA ASN A 467 25.49 1.92 7.86
C ASN A 467 24.36 1.77 8.89
N GLU A 468 24.38 0.60 9.49
CA GLU A 468 23.76 0.13 10.73
C GLU A 468 23.99 1.04 11.96
N ASN A 469 23.87 2.36 11.84
CA ASN A 469 23.51 3.20 12.97
C ASN A 469 22.00 3.06 13.12
N GLU A 470 21.57 1.89 13.59
CA GLU A 470 20.25 1.70 14.16
C GLU A 470 19.99 2.91 15.06
N LEU A 471 18.95 3.69 14.74
CA LEU A 471 18.50 4.75 15.63
C LEU A 471 18.00 4.05 16.88
N ASP A 472 18.87 3.88 17.87
CA ASP A 472 18.47 3.34 19.16
C ASP A 472 17.41 4.25 19.79
N ALA A 473 16.51 3.67 20.57
CA ALA A 473 15.39 4.35 21.21
C ALA A 473 15.86 5.60 21.98
N SER A 474 17.04 5.55 22.63
CA SER A 474 17.62 6.70 23.32
C SER A 474 17.88 7.88 22.38
N ARG A 475 18.48 7.65 21.21
CA ARG A 475 18.75 8.72 20.24
C ARG A 475 17.45 9.29 19.66
N ILE A 476 16.44 8.44 19.43
CA ILE A 476 15.13 8.89 18.95
C ILE A 476 14.46 9.81 19.96
N LEU A 477 14.50 9.45 21.25
CA LEU A 477 13.98 10.31 22.32
C LEU A 477 14.67 11.68 22.33
N SER A 478 16.01 11.72 22.25
CA SER A 478 16.76 12.98 22.16
C SER A 478 16.38 13.82 20.93
N ILE A 479 16.15 13.18 19.78
CA ILE A 479 15.63 13.86 18.58
C ILE A 479 14.25 14.47 18.86
N LEU A 480 13.34 13.70 19.46
CA LEU A 480 11.99 14.16 19.75
C LEU A 480 11.98 15.32 20.74
N ASP A 481 12.84 15.30 21.77
CA ASP A 481 12.92 16.34 22.80
C ASP A 481 13.19 17.74 22.21
N VAL A 482 14.03 17.83 21.18
CA VAL A 482 14.46 19.13 20.61
C VAL A 482 13.75 19.51 19.30
N ASN A 483 13.05 18.58 18.65
CA ASN A 483 12.40 18.81 17.35
C ASN A 483 10.87 18.80 17.39
N SER A 484 10.26 18.37 18.48
CA SER A 484 8.81 18.31 18.61
C SER A 484 8.19 19.70 18.73
N LEU A 485 7.07 19.91 18.05
CA LEU A 485 6.34 21.17 18.07
C LEU A 485 5.03 21.02 18.83
N VAL A 486 4.79 21.96 19.75
CA VAL A 486 3.50 22.06 20.44
C VAL A 486 2.48 22.80 19.58
N GLU A 487 1.25 22.30 19.52
CA GLU A 487 0.13 23.00 18.90
C GLU A 487 -0.18 24.28 19.68
N GLY A 488 0.17 25.44 19.11
CA GLY A 488 0.03 26.72 19.80
C GLY A 488 -1.42 27.19 19.95
N GLY A 489 -1.69 28.06 20.92
CA GLY A 489 -3.04 28.57 21.26
C GLY A 489 -3.78 29.35 20.16
N ILE A 490 -3.12 29.75 19.07
CA ILE A 490 -3.81 30.26 17.86
C ILE A 490 -4.56 29.13 17.16
N SER A 491 -3.99 27.93 17.14
CA SER A 491 -4.60 26.75 16.53
C SER A 491 -5.76 26.22 17.36
N THR A 492 -5.71 26.34 18.70
CA THR A 492 -6.84 25.94 19.57
C THR A 492 -8.09 26.78 19.30
N LYS A 493 -7.93 28.11 19.07
CA LYS A 493 -9.02 29.00 18.64
C LYS A 493 -9.52 28.74 17.22
N ILE A 494 -8.61 28.44 16.28
CA ILE A 494 -8.94 28.11 14.89
C ILE A 494 -9.65 26.75 14.77
N LEU A 495 -9.50 25.87 15.76
CA LEU A 495 -10.20 24.59 15.82
C LEU A 495 -11.53 24.66 16.61
N GLY A 496 -11.91 25.83 17.13
CA GLY A 496 -13.14 26.00 17.91
C GLY A 496 -13.16 25.22 19.23
N LYS A 497 -12.00 24.83 19.76
CA LYS A 497 -11.87 24.03 20.99
C LYS A 497 -11.54 24.94 22.19
N ASN A 498 -11.99 24.57 23.39
CA ASN A 498 -11.69 25.28 24.64
C ASN A 498 -10.17 25.43 24.84
N SER A 499 -9.76 26.39 25.68
CA SER A 499 -8.37 26.74 26.00
C SER A 499 -7.51 25.59 26.56
N ASP A 500 -8.13 24.47 26.89
CA ASP A 500 -7.55 23.34 27.63
C ASP A 500 -7.02 22.24 26.69
N TYR A 501 -6.78 22.57 25.42
CA TYR A 501 -6.30 21.64 24.41
C TYR A 501 -4.78 21.72 24.28
N TYR A 502 -4.09 20.60 24.48
CA TYR A 502 -2.66 20.48 24.29
C TYR A 502 -2.36 19.38 23.28
N GLY A 503 -1.43 19.66 22.35
CA GLY A 503 -1.02 18.70 21.35
C GLY A 503 0.47 18.82 21.06
N VAL A 504 1.11 17.68 20.80
CA VAL A 504 2.52 17.59 20.42
C VAL A 504 2.65 16.79 19.14
N GLY A 505 3.52 17.22 18.24
CA GLY A 505 3.74 16.52 16.98
C GLY A 505 5.12 16.74 16.40
N LEU A 506 5.50 15.87 15.47
CA LEU A 506 6.75 15.96 14.72
C LEU A 506 6.46 16.33 13.26
N TRP A 507 7.03 17.46 12.82
CA TRP A 507 6.98 17.93 11.44
C TRP A 507 8.39 18.19 10.95
N VAL A 508 9.00 17.18 10.32
CA VAL A 508 10.45 17.11 10.06
C VAL A 508 11.01 18.41 9.46
N LEU A 509 10.41 18.92 8.38
CA LEU A 509 10.93 20.13 7.74
C LEU A 509 10.72 21.41 8.59
N ALA A 510 9.64 21.46 9.38
CA ALA A 510 9.38 22.59 10.27
C ALA A 510 10.31 22.61 11.49
N SER A 511 10.92 21.47 11.85
CA SER A 511 11.88 21.36 12.95
C SER A 511 13.21 22.09 12.67
N PHE A 512 13.53 22.39 11.41
CA PHE A 512 14.68 23.25 11.03
C PHE A 512 14.45 24.75 11.26
N ILE A 513 13.29 25.18 11.79
CA ILE A 513 12.98 26.59 12.01
C ILE A 513 13.38 26.98 13.43
N ASN A 514 14.54 27.62 13.55
CA ASN A 514 15.13 28.04 14.82
C ASN A 514 14.31 29.09 15.60
N HIS A 515 14.64 29.25 16.87
CA HIS A 515 14.11 30.32 17.70
C HIS A 515 14.78 31.68 17.43
N SER A 516 13.98 32.75 17.42
CA SER A 516 14.44 34.12 17.63
C SER A 516 13.44 34.91 18.47
N CYS A 517 13.93 35.81 19.32
CA CYS A 517 13.05 36.79 20.00
C CYS A 517 12.63 37.96 19.10
N VAL A 518 13.07 37.94 17.84
CA VAL A 518 12.66 38.80 16.72
C VAL A 518 12.14 37.89 15.60
N PRO A 519 11.11 37.06 15.86
CA PRO A 519 10.67 36.05 14.92
C PRO A 519 10.12 36.69 13.65
N ASN A 520 10.09 35.91 12.57
CA ASN A 520 9.57 36.36 11.29
C ASN A 520 8.62 35.36 10.61
N ALA A 521 8.35 34.24 11.28
CA ALA A 521 7.33 33.28 10.88
C ALA A 521 6.40 32.93 12.04
N ARG A 522 5.20 32.50 11.69
CA ARG A 522 4.21 31.89 12.59
C ARG A 522 3.69 30.60 11.96
N ARG A 523 3.10 29.76 12.80
CA ARG A 523 2.50 28.49 12.40
C ARG A 523 1.03 28.41 12.80
N MET A 524 0.26 27.75 11.95
CA MET A 524 -1.13 27.38 12.16
C MET A 524 -1.28 25.88 11.91
N HIS A 525 -2.04 25.19 12.76
CA HIS A 525 -2.29 23.76 12.59
C HIS A 525 -3.69 23.53 12.00
N ILE A 526 -3.76 22.69 10.98
CA ILE A 526 -5.02 22.27 10.33
C ILE A 526 -4.99 20.75 10.20
N GLY A 527 -5.81 20.06 11.00
CA GLY A 527 -5.71 18.61 11.09
C GLY A 527 -4.31 18.20 11.57
N ASP A 528 -3.63 17.34 10.83
CA ASP A 528 -2.25 16.90 11.06
C ASP A 528 -1.21 17.74 10.29
N HIS A 529 -1.60 18.82 9.62
CA HIS A 529 -0.70 19.68 8.87
C HIS A 529 -0.31 20.91 9.68
N VAL A 530 0.93 21.34 9.54
CA VAL A 530 1.39 22.66 9.97
C VAL A 530 1.56 23.56 8.75
N MET A 531 0.93 24.73 8.79
CA MET A 531 1.10 25.81 7.81
C MET A 531 1.98 26.90 8.41
N VAL A 532 3.10 27.19 7.77
CA VAL A 532 4.05 28.22 8.18
C VAL A 532 3.97 29.39 7.22
N HIS A 533 3.79 30.59 7.76
CA HIS A 533 3.71 31.82 6.99
C HIS A 533 4.52 32.94 7.64
N ALA A 534 4.87 33.94 6.83
CA ALA A 534 5.61 35.12 7.28
C ALA A 534 4.77 35.93 8.28
N SER A 535 5.35 36.34 9.42
CA SER A 535 4.70 37.21 10.41
C SER A 535 5.03 38.70 10.20
N ARG A 536 6.08 38.97 9.41
CA ARG A 536 6.51 40.26 8.87
C ARG A 536 7.22 40.02 7.54
N ASP A 537 7.62 41.08 6.85
CA ASP A 537 8.42 40.94 5.64
C ASP A 537 9.79 40.31 5.97
N VAL A 538 10.23 39.39 5.11
CA VAL A 538 11.46 38.60 5.22
C VAL A 538 12.31 38.82 3.98
N LYS A 539 13.59 39.13 4.16
CA LYS A 539 14.50 39.36 3.03
C LYS A 539 15.06 38.03 2.49
N ALA A 540 15.45 38.02 1.22
CA ALA A 540 16.23 36.93 0.66
C ALA A 540 17.51 36.69 1.50
N GLY A 541 17.80 35.43 1.83
CA GLY A 541 18.91 35.04 2.69
C GLY A 541 18.66 35.24 4.19
N GLU A 542 17.53 35.79 4.61
CA GLU A 542 17.18 35.88 6.03
C GLU A 542 16.71 34.52 6.57
N GLU A 543 17.19 34.15 7.76
CA GLU A 543 16.76 32.94 8.46
C GLU A 543 15.30 33.08 8.92
N ILE A 544 14.52 32.05 8.67
CA ILE A 544 13.13 31.91 9.09
C ILE A 544 13.14 31.40 10.52
N THR A 545 12.46 32.10 11.42
CA THR A 545 12.50 31.82 12.86
C THR A 545 11.14 31.91 13.54
N PHE A 546 10.94 31.04 14.53
CA PHE A 546 9.78 31.02 15.42
C PHE A 546 10.04 31.68 16.77
N ALA A 547 8.95 32.06 17.44
CA ALA A 547 8.93 32.28 18.87
C ALA A 547 8.61 30.93 19.56
N TYR A 548 9.60 30.30 20.20
CA TYR A 548 9.39 29.04 20.93
C TYR A 548 8.64 29.27 22.25
N PHE A 549 8.73 30.50 22.78
CA PHE A 549 8.08 30.96 23.99
C PHE A 549 7.62 32.41 23.80
N ASP A 550 6.97 32.98 24.82
CA ASP A 550 6.42 34.34 24.73
C ASP A 550 7.51 35.41 24.58
N VAL A 551 7.59 36.00 23.40
CA VAL A 551 8.55 37.08 23.08
C VAL A 551 8.08 38.46 23.53
N LEU A 552 6.84 38.63 24.00
CA LEU A 552 6.37 39.87 24.64
C LEU A 552 6.67 39.92 26.16
N SER A 553 7.33 38.89 26.68
CA SER A 553 7.82 38.88 28.05
C SER A 553 9.14 39.65 28.22
N PRO A 554 9.43 40.17 29.43
CA PRO A 554 10.72 40.76 29.78
C PRO A 554 11.91 39.82 29.56
N LEU A 555 13.11 40.38 29.46
CA LEU A 555 14.34 39.62 29.21
C LEU A 555 14.57 38.52 30.25
N GLY A 556 14.29 38.78 31.53
CA GLY A 556 14.42 37.80 32.62
C GLY A 556 13.62 36.53 32.35
N LYS A 557 12.30 36.67 32.16
CA LYS A 557 11.39 35.56 31.82
C LYS A 557 11.78 34.84 30.53
N ARG A 558 12.19 35.58 29.48
CA ARG A 558 12.67 34.97 28.23
C ARG A 558 13.95 34.15 28.44
N ASN A 559 14.85 34.58 29.31
CA ASN A 559 16.05 33.82 29.66
C ASN A 559 15.72 32.57 30.48
N GLU A 560 14.73 32.63 31.38
CA GLU A 560 14.22 31.46 32.10
C GLU A 560 13.64 30.44 31.12
N SER A 561 12.78 30.85 30.19
CA SER A 561 12.25 29.96 29.15
C SER A 561 13.36 29.34 28.29
N CYS A 562 14.40 30.12 27.92
CA CYS A 562 15.56 29.57 27.20
C CYS A 562 16.27 28.46 27.99
N LYS A 563 16.44 28.64 29.32
CA LYS A 563 17.07 27.65 30.19
C LYS A 563 16.24 26.35 30.24
N THR A 564 14.92 26.46 30.37
CA THR A 564 14.02 25.29 30.32
C THR A 564 14.14 24.54 29.00
N TRP A 565 14.33 25.25 27.89
CA TRP A 565 14.58 24.67 26.57
C TRP A 565 16.03 24.17 26.35
N GLY A 566 16.93 24.31 27.32
CA GLY A 566 18.31 23.85 27.19
C GLY A 566 19.18 24.68 26.24
N PHE A 567 18.89 25.97 26.02
CA PHE A 567 19.73 26.85 25.20
C PHE A 567 19.83 28.28 25.72
N ARG A 568 20.70 29.09 25.08
CA ARG A 568 20.80 30.54 25.36
C ARG A 568 20.55 31.34 24.09
N CYS A 569 19.50 32.17 24.09
CA CYS A 569 19.20 33.03 22.94
C CYS A 569 20.22 34.17 22.80
N ASN A 570 20.86 34.24 21.61
CA ASN A 570 21.85 35.24 21.22
C ASN A 570 21.38 36.11 20.03
N CYS A 571 20.07 36.17 19.78
CA CYS A 571 19.50 37.02 18.74
C CYS A 571 19.80 38.52 18.98
N LYS A 572 19.62 39.35 17.93
CA LYS A 572 19.91 40.79 17.96
C LYS A 572 19.21 41.51 19.14
N ARG A 573 17.95 41.16 19.43
CA ARG A 573 17.19 41.73 20.56
C ARG A 573 17.76 41.33 21.92
N CYS A 574 18.04 40.05 22.15
CA CYS A 574 18.62 39.60 23.41
C CYS A 574 20.00 40.21 23.67
N LYS A 575 20.84 40.32 22.63
CA LYS A 575 22.16 40.99 22.73
C LYS A 575 22.00 42.47 23.09
N PHE A 576 21.01 43.15 22.50
CA PHE A 576 20.72 44.55 22.80
C PHE A 576 20.20 44.75 24.23
N GLU A 577 19.16 44.03 24.63
CA GLU A 577 18.55 44.20 25.96
C GLU A 577 19.50 43.83 27.09
N LYS A 578 20.35 42.81 26.92
CA LYS A 578 21.39 42.46 27.92
C LYS A 578 22.33 43.63 28.22
N LYS A 579 22.66 44.46 27.22
CA LYS A 579 23.51 45.66 27.39
C LYS A 579 22.79 46.78 28.14
N LEU A 580 21.46 46.83 28.08
CA LEU A 580 20.66 47.83 28.80
C LEU A 580 20.23 47.34 30.19
N TYR A 581 20.12 46.03 30.39
CA TYR A 581 19.73 45.43 31.67
C TYR A 581 20.73 45.68 32.81
N SER A 582 21.95 46.11 32.49
CA SER A 582 22.92 46.58 33.48
C SER A 582 22.57 47.96 34.05
N ARG A 583 21.60 48.68 33.47
CA ARG A 583 21.16 49.99 33.93
C ARG A 583 20.10 49.83 35.01
N GLU A 584 20.29 50.53 36.12
CA GLU A 584 19.37 50.53 37.26
C GLU A 584 17.96 51.00 36.88
N ASP A 585 17.86 52.02 36.02
CA ASP A 585 16.59 52.55 35.51
C ASP A 585 15.66 51.45 34.93
N VAL A 586 16.20 50.48 34.18
CA VAL A 586 15.40 49.43 33.54
C VAL A 586 14.85 48.47 34.59
N ARG A 587 15.68 48.12 35.58
CA ARG A 587 15.29 47.24 36.70
C ARG A 587 14.27 47.92 37.60
N GLU A 588 14.39 49.22 37.83
CA GLU A 588 13.40 49.98 38.58
C GLU A 588 12.01 49.95 37.94
N ILE A 589 11.94 49.99 36.60
CA ILE A 589 10.66 49.89 35.89
C ILE A 589 10.08 48.48 36.04
N GLU A 590 10.89 47.43 35.88
CA GLU A 590 10.45 46.04 36.06
C GLU A 590 9.97 45.77 37.50
N MET A 591 10.80 46.06 38.51
CA MET A 591 10.42 45.94 39.93
C MET A 591 9.22 46.82 40.27
N GLY A 592 9.13 47.99 39.64
CA GLY A 592 7.99 48.89 39.77
C GLY A 592 6.70 48.21 39.34
N LEU A 593 6.69 47.58 38.17
CA LEU A 593 5.52 46.85 37.67
C LEU A 593 5.14 45.67 38.57
N GLU A 594 6.12 44.93 39.09
CA GLU A 594 5.88 43.86 40.09
C GLU A 594 5.24 44.42 41.37
N ARG A 595 5.62 45.63 41.78
CA ARG A 595 5.06 46.38 42.91
C ARG A 595 3.82 47.20 42.55
N ARG A 596 3.11 46.85 41.48
CA ARG A 596 1.86 47.49 41.03
C ARG A 596 1.99 48.99 40.68
N MET A 597 3.13 49.40 40.14
CA MET A 597 3.28 50.72 39.50
C MET A 597 2.20 50.91 38.42
N GLU A 598 1.65 52.12 38.32
CA GLU A 598 0.72 52.45 37.25
C GLU A 598 1.38 52.23 35.88
N ALA A 599 0.70 51.50 35.00
CA ALA A 599 1.24 51.14 33.69
C ALA A 599 1.66 52.37 32.86
N GLY A 600 0.93 53.48 32.96
CA GLY A 600 1.27 54.72 32.27
C GLY A 600 2.57 55.34 32.76
N ALA A 601 2.83 55.28 34.06
CA ALA A 601 4.09 55.73 34.66
C ALA A 601 5.26 54.86 34.21
N ALA A 602 5.05 53.53 34.12
CA ALA A 602 6.06 52.61 33.61
C ALA A 602 6.40 52.90 32.14
N VAL A 603 5.38 53.09 31.27
CA VAL A 603 5.58 53.44 29.85
C VAL A 603 6.29 54.80 29.72
N TYR A 604 5.88 55.80 30.50
CA TYR A 604 6.53 57.11 30.51
C TYR A 604 8.01 57.01 30.89
N LYS A 605 8.32 56.34 32.02
CA LYS A 605 9.71 56.14 32.48
C LYS A 605 10.54 55.38 31.44
N LEU A 606 9.96 54.39 30.77
CA LEU A 606 10.61 53.64 29.71
C LEU A 606 10.98 54.54 28.52
N GLU A 607 10.05 55.39 28.06
CA GLU A 607 10.27 56.28 26.91
C GLU A 607 11.27 57.40 27.23
N GLU A 608 11.20 57.98 28.43
CA GLU A 608 12.20 58.93 28.94
C GLU A 608 13.58 58.26 29.06
N GLY A 609 13.62 57.04 29.58
CA GLY A 609 14.81 56.20 29.63
C GLY A 609 15.42 56.01 28.25
N MET A 610 14.65 55.52 27.28
CA MET A 610 15.10 55.31 25.91
C MET A 610 15.64 56.58 25.26
N ARG A 611 15.06 57.76 25.55
CA ARG A 611 15.58 59.05 25.07
C ARG A 611 16.93 59.38 25.70
N ARG A 612 17.04 59.26 27.02
CA ARG A 612 18.31 59.50 27.77
C ARG A 612 19.41 58.54 27.32
N TRP A 613 19.07 57.29 27.04
CA TRP A 613 20.02 56.25 26.62
C TRP A 613 20.31 56.27 25.12
N MET A 614 19.74 57.23 24.36
CA MET A 614 19.91 57.38 22.91
C MET A 614 19.59 56.10 22.12
N VAL A 615 18.53 55.38 22.52
CA VAL A 615 18.10 54.15 21.83
C VAL A 615 17.59 54.50 20.42
N LYS A 616 18.10 53.80 19.41
CA LYS A 616 17.66 54.00 18.02
C LYS A 616 16.20 53.62 17.86
N GLU A 617 15.47 54.30 16.97
CA GLU A 617 14.04 54.04 16.74
C GLU A 617 13.69 52.56 16.53
N ARG A 618 14.49 51.86 15.73
CA ARG A 618 14.29 50.41 15.47
C ARG A 618 14.44 49.54 16.73
N GLU A 619 15.27 49.95 17.67
CA GLU A 619 15.57 49.22 18.90
C GLU A 619 14.56 49.54 20.02
N LYS A 620 13.86 50.70 19.96
CA LYS A 620 12.78 51.03 20.90
C LYS A 620 11.68 49.96 20.90
N GLY A 621 11.41 49.38 19.73
CA GLY A 621 10.46 48.27 19.60
C GLY A 621 10.81 47.04 20.44
N TYR A 622 12.10 46.78 20.68
CA TYR A 622 12.55 45.66 21.54
C TYR A 622 12.12 45.85 22.99
N LEU A 623 12.34 47.07 23.52
CA LEU A 623 11.97 47.40 24.88
C LEU A 623 10.45 47.48 25.03
N ARG A 624 9.75 48.13 24.10
CA ARG A 624 8.27 48.16 24.10
C ARG A 624 7.66 46.75 24.07
N ALA A 625 8.28 45.82 23.34
CA ALA A 625 7.87 44.42 23.34
C ALA A 625 8.12 43.74 24.69
N SER A 626 9.22 44.02 25.38
CA SER A 626 9.51 43.47 26.72
C SER A 626 8.58 44.04 27.81
N PHE A 627 8.10 45.27 27.62
CA PHE A 627 7.13 45.94 28.51
C PHE A 627 5.71 45.98 27.89
N TRP A 628 5.38 44.97 27.08
CA TRP A 628 4.11 44.95 26.35
C TRP A 628 2.90 44.96 27.28
N ASP A 629 2.96 44.26 28.41
CA ASP A 629 1.84 44.22 29.36
C ASP A 629 1.48 45.63 29.85
N ALA A 630 2.48 46.44 30.23
CA ALA A 630 2.27 47.83 30.61
C ALA A 630 1.73 48.67 29.44
N CYS A 631 2.32 48.53 28.24
CA CYS A 631 1.82 49.21 27.04
C CYS A 631 0.34 48.86 26.78
N SER A 632 0.00 47.58 26.88
CA SER A 632 -1.34 47.08 26.58
C SER A 632 -2.40 47.55 27.56
N GLN A 633 -2.06 47.69 28.84
CA GLN A 633 -2.95 48.24 29.85
C GLN A 633 -3.21 49.73 29.61
N VAL A 634 -2.18 50.50 29.26
CA VAL A 634 -2.29 51.96 29.02
C VAL A 634 -3.17 52.26 27.81
N TYR A 635 -2.94 51.57 26.69
CA TYR A 635 -3.73 51.77 25.47
C TYR A 635 -5.03 50.96 25.44
N GLY A 636 -5.25 50.09 26.44
CA GLY A 636 -6.47 49.30 26.57
C GLY A 636 -7.72 50.13 26.85
N THR A 637 -7.59 51.34 27.41
CA THR A 637 -8.71 52.29 27.57
C THR A 637 -8.33 53.69 27.10
N GLU A 638 -9.26 54.39 26.44
CA GLU A 638 -9.00 55.76 25.98
C GLU A 638 -8.74 56.73 27.14
N LYS A 639 -9.39 56.53 28.29
CA LYS A 639 -9.25 57.38 29.46
C LYS A 639 -7.82 57.34 30.01
N SER A 640 -7.24 56.14 30.12
CA SER A 640 -5.87 55.96 30.59
C SER A 640 -4.88 56.63 29.65
N ALA A 641 -4.95 56.39 28.34
CA ALA A 641 -4.05 57.02 27.38
C ALA A 641 -4.19 58.55 27.33
N LYS A 642 -5.43 59.08 27.36
CA LYS A 642 -5.68 60.54 27.35
C LYS A 642 -5.11 61.24 28.59
N GLY A 643 -5.12 60.58 29.75
CA GLY A 643 -4.55 61.13 31.00
C GLY A 643 -3.04 61.40 30.93
N TRP A 644 -2.31 60.66 30.09
CA TRP A 644 -0.87 60.85 29.91
C TRP A 644 -0.53 61.81 28.75
N GLY A 645 -1.46 62.06 27.84
CA GLY A 645 -1.32 63.04 26.76
C GLY A 645 -0.05 62.82 25.93
N ARG A 646 0.74 63.88 25.71
CA ARG A 646 1.99 63.84 24.93
C ARG A 646 3.18 63.24 25.69
N ARG A 647 3.01 62.81 26.96
CA ARG A 647 4.11 62.24 27.77
C ARG A 647 4.48 60.84 27.27
N ILE A 648 3.53 60.11 26.72
CA ILE A 648 3.74 58.80 26.10
C ILE A 648 3.51 58.89 24.58
N PRO A 649 4.15 58.04 23.76
CA PRO A 649 3.93 58.03 22.33
C PRO A 649 2.49 57.63 21.97
N PRO A 650 2.02 57.98 20.77
CA PRO A 650 0.73 57.49 20.30
C PRO A 650 0.77 55.97 20.10
N MET A 651 -0.39 55.32 20.26
CA MET A 651 -0.56 53.86 20.16
C MET A 651 0.01 53.31 18.85
N GLU A 652 -0.17 54.02 17.74
CA GLU A 652 0.29 53.64 16.41
C GLU A 652 1.80 53.42 16.38
N THR A 653 2.55 54.35 16.98
CA THR A 653 4.01 54.28 17.04
C THR A 653 4.46 53.10 17.88
N VAL A 654 3.77 52.80 18.99
CA VAL A 654 4.06 51.63 19.83
C VAL A 654 3.80 50.35 19.05
N VAL A 655 2.61 50.22 18.46
CA VAL A 655 2.20 49.06 17.65
C VAL A 655 3.18 48.81 16.50
N ASP A 656 3.46 49.83 15.68
CA ASP A 656 4.30 49.68 14.49
C ASP A 656 5.74 49.28 14.88
N SER A 657 6.27 49.83 15.98
CA SER A 657 7.60 49.47 16.49
C SER A 657 7.67 48.05 17.08
N VAL A 658 6.64 47.62 17.80
CA VAL A 658 6.56 46.26 18.36
C VAL A 658 6.42 45.24 17.23
N VAL A 659 5.60 45.52 16.22
CA VAL A 659 5.41 44.62 15.07
C VAL A 659 6.68 44.51 14.24
N GLN A 660 7.43 45.61 14.09
CA GLN A 660 8.74 45.57 13.45
C GLN A 660 9.74 44.73 14.26
N ALA A 661 9.61 44.71 15.59
CA ALA A 661 10.49 43.98 16.50
C ALA A 661 10.16 42.48 16.63
N VAL A 662 8.88 42.09 16.69
CA VAL A 662 8.48 40.71 16.97
C VAL A 662 7.57 40.09 15.92
N GLY A 663 7.35 40.77 14.80
CA GLY A 663 6.35 40.38 13.81
C GLY A 663 4.92 40.62 14.31
N SER A 664 3.94 40.25 13.49
CA SER A 664 2.53 40.38 13.85
C SER A 664 2.16 39.40 14.97
N ASP A 665 1.52 39.88 16.03
CA ASP A 665 1.07 39.08 17.19
C ASP A 665 -0.41 39.29 17.47
N GLU A 666 -1.11 38.25 17.95
CA GLU A 666 -2.55 38.30 18.19
C GLU A 666 -2.93 39.36 19.25
N ARG A 667 -2.10 39.54 20.29
CA ARG A 667 -2.36 40.55 21.34
C ARG A 667 -2.23 41.97 20.79
N VAL A 668 -1.26 42.19 19.92
CA VAL A 668 -1.05 43.47 19.24
C VAL A 668 -2.22 43.76 18.28
N LEU A 669 -2.62 42.75 17.50
CA LEU A 669 -3.77 42.85 16.60
C LEU A 669 -5.06 43.16 17.36
N ARG A 670 -5.30 42.50 18.50
CA ARG A 670 -6.49 42.70 19.34
C ARG A 670 -6.59 44.13 19.82
N MET A 671 -5.50 44.73 20.27
CA MET A 671 -5.48 46.13 20.69
C MET A 671 -5.92 47.07 19.55
N VAL A 672 -5.38 46.88 18.34
CA VAL A 672 -5.78 47.67 17.15
C VAL A 672 -7.24 47.43 16.79
N ALA A 673 -7.71 46.19 16.85
CA ALA A 673 -9.09 45.83 16.55
C ALA A 673 -10.10 46.44 17.54
N GLU A 674 -9.78 46.45 18.83
CA GLU A 674 -10.62 47.06 19.86
C GLU A 674 -10.73 48.58 19.69
N LYS A 675 -9.64 49.26 19.30
CA LYS A 675 -9.69 50.68 18.95
C LYS A 675 -10.64 50.96 17.79
N LEU A 676 -10.62 50.14 16.74
CA LEU A 676 -11.54 50.25 15.60
C LEU A 676 -13.00 50.04 16.03
N LYS A 677 -13.28 49.04 16.87
CA LYS A 677 -14.64 48.76 17.38
C LYS A 677 -15.24 49.91 18.18
N ARG A 678 -14.40 50.70 18.87
CA ARG A 678 -14.83 51.85 19.66
C ARG A 678 -15.07 53.12 18.83
N GLY A 679 -14.99 53.03 17.49
CA GLY A 679 -15.16 54.18 16.59
C GLY A 679 -13.94 55.11 16.51
N GLY A 680 -12.82 54.71 17.13
CA GLY A 680 -11.61 55.52 17.24
C GLY A 680 -10.63 55.42 16.07
N GLY A 681 -11.02 54.84 14.92
CA GLY A 681 -10.10 54.62 13.80
C GLY A 681 -10.73 54.79 12.41
N GLY A 682 -9.94 55.31 11.48
CA GLY A 682 -10.30 55.51 10.07
C GLY A 682 -9.76 54.42 9.14
N MET A 683 -9.69 54.72 7.85
CA MET A 683 -9.24 53.78 6.80
C MET A 683 -7.83 53.24 7.06
N LEU A 684 -6.94 54.07 7.62
CA LEU A 684 -5.55 53.71 7.91
C LEU A 684 -5.45 52.68 9.04
N GLU A 685 -6.23 52.80 10.12
CA GLU A 685 -6.25 51.79 11.18
C GLU A 685 -6.86 50.47 10.70
N MET A 686 -7.88 50.51 9.84
CA MET A 686 -8.41 49.29 9.19
C MET A 686 -7.34 48.60 8.35
N GLU A 687 -6.57 49.36 7.56
CA GLU A 687 -5.46 48.79 6.78
C GLU A 687 -4.38 48.18 7.67
N ARG A 688 -4.02 48.85 8.77
CA ARG A 688 -3.09 48.32 9.78
C ARG A 688 -3.59 47.02 10.38
N ALA A 689 -4.87 46.97 10.80
CA ALA A 689 -5.49 45.77 11.35
C ALA A 689 -5.48 44.62 10.35
N LEU A 690 -5.78 44.87 9.07
CA LEU A 690 -5.74 43.85 8.02
C LEU A 690 -4.31 43.38 7.72
N LYS A 691 -3.31 44.27 7.75
CA LYS A 691 -1.89 43.89 7.56
C LYS A 691 -1.41 43.01 8.72
N LEU A 692 -1.76 43.36 9.95
CA LEU A 692 -1.48 42.55 11.14
C LEU A 692 -2.20 41.21 11.09
N GLY A 693 -3.49 41.21 10.71
CA GLY A 693 -4.27 40.00 10.51
C GLY A 693 -3.61 39.05 9.52
N ARG A 694 -3.09 39.55 8.38
CA ARG A 694 -2.30 38.75 7.44
C ARG A 694 -1.05 38.14 8.06
N GLY A 695 -0.33 38.87 8.92
CA GLY A 695 0.85 38.33 9.59
C GLY A 695 0.52 37.34 10.72
N VAL A 696 -0.66 37.42 11.32
CA VAL A 696 -1.12 36.49 12.38
C VAL A 696 -1.75 35.22 11.80
N TYR A 697 -2.58 35.34 10.76
CA TYR A 697 -3.41 34.25 10.21
C TYR A 697 -3.02 33.82 8.79
N GLY A 698 -2.08 34.51 8.14
CA GLY A 698 -1.64 34.23 6.78
C GLY A 698 -2.52 34.86 5.69
N LYS A 699 -1.98 34.93 4.47
CA LYS A 699 -2.67 35.36 3.23
C LYS A 699 -3.65 34.32 2.68
N VAL A 700 -3.68 33.13 3.28
CA VAL A 700 -4.61 32.04 2.95
C VAL A 700 -6.06 32.36 3.32
N VAL A 701 -6.28 33.44 4.07
CA VAL A 701 -7.60 33.97 4.44
C VAL A 701 -7.86 35.27 3.66
N LYS A 702 -8.89 35.29 2.82
CA LYS A 702 -9.29 36.47 2.04
C LYS A 702 -9.79 37.60 2.95
N LYS A 703 -9.78 38.83 2.42
CA LYS A 703 -10.11 40.07 3.16
C LYS A 703 -11.42 39.99 3.95
N GLN A 704 -12.49 39.42 3.40
CA GLN A 704 -13.78 39.33 4.08
C GLN A 704 -13.73 38.40 5.30
N ALA A 705 -13.19 37.19 5.13
CA ALA A 705 -12.98 36.24 6.22
C ALA A 705 -11.99 36.77 7.28
N MET A 706 -10.96 37.51 6.83
CA MET A 706 -10.00 38.17 7.72
C MET A 706 -10.70 39.17 8.65
N LYS A 707 -11.67 39.95 8.15
CA LYS A 707 -12.45 40.85 9.00
C LYS A 707 -13.16 40.08 10.11
N SER A 708 -13.73 38.90 9.84
CA SER A 708 -14.35 38.05 10.85
C SER A 708 -13.34 37.61 11.93
N LEU A 709 -12.12 37.19 11.55
CA LEU A 709 -11.07 36.81 12.51
C LEU A 709 -10.61 37.96 13.39
N VAL A 710 -10.48 39.16 12.82
CA VAL A 710 -10.13 40.37 13.59
C VAL A 710 -11.32 40.86 14.43
N GLY A 711 -12.52 40.26 14.28
CA GLY A 711 -13.74 40.70 14.92
C GLY A 711 -14.25 42.04 14.38
N LEU A 712 -13.84 42.41 13.17
CA LEU A 712 -14.27 43.58 12.40
C LEU A 712 -15.37 43.24 11.38
N GLY A 713 -15.93 42.03 11.48
CA GLY A 713 -17.14 41.65 10.75
C GLY A 713 -18.31 42.55 11.18
N ILE A 714 -19.13 42.94 10.21
CA ILE A 714 -20.37 43.70 10.44
C ILE A 714 -21.33 42.80 11.25
N PRO A 715 -22.15 43.35 12.16
CA PRO A 715 -23.26 42.61 12.77
C PRO A 715 -24.13 41.86 11.76
#